data_AF-A0A1M5ZJ60-F1
#
_entry.id   AF-A0A1M5ZJ60-F1
#
_cell.length_a   1.000
_cell.length_b   1.000
_cell.length_c   1.000
_cell.angle_alpha   90.00
_cell.angle_beta   90.00
_cell.angle_gamma   90.00
#
_symmetry.space_group_name_H-M   'P 1'
#
loop_
_entity.id
_entity.type
_entity.pdbx_description
1 polymer ?
#
loop_
_entity_poly.entity_id
_entity_poly.type
_entity_poly.pdbx_seq_one_letter_code
_entity_poly.pdbx_strand_id
1 'polypeptide(L)'
;MTDRHHLLVYGGTFAAVGDRGDISGVRGSGTASGSPEGLFVRDARHLSRWQLTVDGAVPEVLAPVTDGDVTRCVLVPRGGRNEPPSCTLFREQAVGDSSFVESLRIVSNRPVPTTVRLAVTADADFTDQFELRSDHRTYAKTGVVRRRQVLDDGVEFTYRRGEWKSCTTVTAEPAPDGVEETGTGARRLVWTLELEPNGSAELTLRVMARPHGEKRALRVPRSPAAVAEQLRAQEGEFMEGLAFPTGWPELAAACVRGLADLAALQVQATGPDGEELRVPAAGAPWFLTLLGRDALLTSLFTLPYRPRPAAATLLALAAGQATETGRESVSQPGKIVHEVRHGELAHFGQVPFGRYYGSVDATPLFLVLLGAYVEQTGDAATARRLEPNARAAVGWMLDHGGLTSRGYLVYRADNGGLANQNWKDSPGAICSADGTRASGAVMAAGAQGYAYDALRRTAWVARTVWQDEKYAALLEQAAADLRDRFQRDFWMPDRSFPALALDGEGRQVDALASDAGHLLWSGLLDKEYGEAVGRRLVEPDFFSGWGVRTLAAGQAAYHPLSYHRGSVWPHDNALITLGLARYGLHDEARTVAHALVDAATATGHRLPEVLAGYGRDTHAQPVPYPHACVRESRSAAAPLALLTAVGGA
;
A
#
# COMPACT_ATOMS: atom_id res chain seq x y z
N MET A 1 13.26 6.32 -24.98
CA MET A 1 12.73 6.82 -23.70
C MET A 1 11.80 5.74 -23.20
N THR A 2 11.99 5.26 -21.98
CA THR A 2 10.99 4.41 -21.32
C THR A 2 9.80 5.30 -21.01
N ASP A 3 8.61 4.98 -21.54
CA ASP A 3 7.38 5.71 -21.24
C ASP A 3 7.17 5.73 -19.72
N ARG A 4 6.97 6.92 -19.14
CA ARG A 4 6.69 7.06 -17.70
C ARG A 4 5.24 6.68 -17.46
N HIS A 5 4.98 5.96 -16.37
CA HIS A 5 3.63 5.63 -15.93
C HIS A 5 3.19 6.56 -14.80
N HIS A 6 1.94 7.00 -14.87
CA HIS A 6 1.29 7.87 -13.90
C HIS A 6 0.13 7.14 -13.24
N LEU A 7 0.10 7.16 -11.91
CA LEU A 7 -0.85 6.38 -11.12
C LEU A 7 -1.98 7.25 -10.57
N LEU A 8 -3.20 6.97 -11.01
CA LEU A 8 -4.45 7.50 -10.46
C LEU A 8 -5.00 6.49 -9.44
N VAL A 9 -5.44 6.96 -8.27
CA VAL A 9 -5.93 6.10 -7.18
C VAL A 9 -7.17 6.71 -6.53
N TYR A 10 -8.22 5.89 -6.35
CA TYR A 10 -9.40 6.23 -5.57
C TYR A 10 -9.94 4.99 -4.87
N GLY A 11 -9.83 4.96 -3.55
CA GLY A 11 -10.22 3.84 -2.71
C GLY A 11 -9.62 2.52 -3.18
N GLY A 12 -10.46 1.54 -3.52
CA GLY A 12 -10.04 0.24 -4.06
C GLY A 12 -9.87 0.18 -5.58
N THR A 13 -9.78 1.33 -6.26
CA THR A 13 -9.60 1.44 -7.72
C THR A 13 -8.33 2.22 -8.04
N PHE A 14 -7.55 1.74 -9.00
CA PHE A 14 -6.42 2.49 -9.54
C PHE A 14 -6.29 2.33 -11.06
N ALA A 15 -5.68 3.32 -11.71
CA ALA A 15 -5.28 3.23 -13.11
C ALA A 15 -3.84 3.69 -13.29
N ALA A 16 -3.06 2.95 -14.07
CA ALA A 16 -1.74 3.36 -14.54
C ALA A 16 -1.83 3.75 -16.03
N VAL A 17 -1.54 5.02 -16.34
CA VAL A 17 -1.57 5.59 -17.70
C VAL A 17 -0.17 6.06 -18.12
N GLY A 18 0.15 6.02 -19.41
CA GLY A 18 1.42 6.56 -19.93
C GLY A 18 1.42 8.09 -20.07
N ASP A 19 2.53 8.65 -20.54
CA ASP A 19 2.71 10.10 -20.78
C ASP A 19 1.65 10.75 -21.70
N ARG A 20 0.91 9.94 -22.47
CA ARG A 20 -0.20 10.36 -23.36
C ARG A 20 -1.60 10.17 -22.76
N GLY A 21 -1.70 9.64 -21.55
CA GLY A 21 -2.96 9.15 -20.97
C GLY A 21 -3.43 7.80 -21.52
N ASP A 22 -2.62 7.12 -22.35
CA ASP A 22 -2.98 5.81 -22.89
C ASP A 22 -2.70 4.68 -21.90
N ILE A 23 -3.44 3.57 -22.04
CA ILE A 23 -3.22 2.30 -21.35
C ILE A 23 -2.87 1.25 -22.40
N SER A 24 -1.73 0.57 -22.23
CA SER A 24 -1.25 -0.47 -23.15
C SER A 24 -0.84 -1.74 -22.41
N GLY A 25 -1.68 -2.17 -21.47
CA GLY A 25 -1.45 -3.37 -20.66
C GLY A 25 -1.32 -4.64 -21.50
N VAL A 26 -0.14 -5.25 -21.44
CA VAL A 26 0.15 -6.53 -22.10
C VAL A 26 -0.14 -7.69 -21.14
N ARG A 27 -0.44 -8.88 -21.67
CA ARG A 27 -0.50 -10.13 -20.90
C ARG A 27 0.88 -10.77 -20.83
N GLY A 28 1.32 -11.17 -19.63
CA GLY A 28 2.50 -12.03 -19.45
C GLY A 28 3.86 -11.33 -19.60
N SER A 29 3.92 -10.01 -19.78
CA SER A 29 5.17 -9.28 -19.53
C SER A 29 5.29 -9.06 -18.03
N GLY A 30 6.14 -9.82 -17.34
CA GLY A 30 6.68 -9.37 -16.06
C GLY A 30 7.29 -8.00 -16.32
N THR A 31 6.64 -6.92 -15.86
CA THR A 31 6.91 -5.61 -16.42
C THR A 31 8.33 -5.19 -16.07
N ALA A 32 9.16 -4.97 -17.10
CA ALA A 32 10.46 -4.34 -16.93
C ALA A 32 10.32 -2.90 -16.35
N SER A 33 9.10 -2.33 -16.41
CA SER A 33 8.74 -1.01 -15.86
C SER A 33 8.19 -1.03 -14.42
N GLY A 34 8.07 -2.19 -13.76
CA GLY A 34 7.75 -2.30 -12.34
C GLY A 34 6.30 -1.97 -11.90
N SER A 35 5.44 -1.49 -12.79
CA SER A 35 4.02 -1.19 -12.52
C SER A 35 3.09 -1.92 -13.49
N PRO A 36 1.93 -2.45 -13.07
CA PRO A 36 0.97 -3.07 -13.96
C PRO A 36 0.13 -2.00 -14.66
N GLU A 37 0.25 -1.90 -15.98
CA GLU A 37 -0.61 -1.02 -16.80
C GLU A 37 -2.05 -1.55 -16.87
N GLY A 38 -3.00 -0.64 -16.63
CA GLY A 38 -4.44 -0.96 -16.65
C GLY A 38 -5.27 -0.13 -15.69
N LEU A 39 -6.59 -0.25 -15.80
CA LEU A 39 -7.55 0.08 -14.74
C LEU A 39 -7.81 -1.19 -13.93
N PHE A 40 -7.62 -1.14 -12.62
CA PHE A 40 -7.78 -2.27 -11.72
C PHE A 40 -8.83 -1.99 -10.66
N VAL A 41 -9.68 -3.00 -10.41
CA VAL A 41 -10.66 -3.03 -9.32
C VAL A 41 -10.68 -4.42 -8.74
N ARG A 42 -10.59 -4.54 -7.40
CA ARG A 42 -10.61 -5.84 -6.68
C ARG A 42 -9.70 -6.89 -7.35
N ASP A 43 -8.43 -6.53 -7.50
CA ASP A 43 -7.36 -7.37 -8.03
C ASP A 43 -7.47 -7.77 -9.52
N ALA A 44 -8.48 -7.30 -10.27
CA ALA A 44 -8.66 -7.62 -11.69
C ALA A 44 -8.47 -6.40 -12.61
N ARG A 45 -7.81 -6.60 -13.76
CA ARG A 45 -7.63 -5.58 -14.81
C ARG A 45 -8.90 -5.39 -15.64
N HIS A 46 -9.67 -4.36 -15.31
CA HIS A 46 -10.91 -3.99 -15.98
C HIS A 46 -10.72 -3.19 -17.26
N LEU A 47 -9.59 -2.49 -17.43
CA LEU A 47 -9.13 -1.99 -18.74
C LEU A 47 -7.68 -2.41 -18.96
N SER A 48 -7.46 -3.18 -20.01
CA SER A 48 -6.13 -3.56 -20.49
C SER A 48 -5.64 -2.67 -21.62
N ARG A 49 -6.55 -2.04 -22.35
CA ARG A 49 -6.23 -1.16 -23.46
C ARG A 49 -7.14 0.06 -23.44
N TRP A 50 -6.55 1.23 -23.62
CA TRP A 50 -7.22 2.52 -23.76
C TRP A 50 -6.32 3.43 -24.59
N GLN A 51 -6.53 3.46 -25.90
CA GLN A 51 -5.61 4.12 -26.83
C GLN A 51 -6.33 5.10 -27.74
N LEU A 52 -5.87 6.35 -27.72
CA LEU A 52 -6.41 7.43 -28.53
C LEU A 52 -5.72 7.51 -29.90
N THR A 53 -6.50 7.67 -30.96
CA THR A 53 -6.01 7.96 -32.31
C THR A 53 -6.80 9.07 -32.95
N VAL A 54 -6.12 9.87 -33.77
CA VAL A 54 -6.66 11.00 -34.55
C VAL A 54 -6.30 10.74 -36.01
N ASP A 55 -7.31 10.69 -36.88
CA ASP A 55 -7.17 10.37 -38.30
C ASP A 55 -6.37 9.07 -38.55
N GLY A 56 -6.55 8.10 -37.65
CA GLY A 56 -5.90 6.78 -37.70
C GLY A 56 -4.47 6.73 -37.17
N ALA A 57 -3.90 7.85 -36.72
CA ALA A 57 -2.56 7.91 -36.15
C ALA A 57 -2.57 8.18 -34.63
N VAL A 58 -1.53 7.70 -33.93
CA VAL A 58 -1.29 8.06 -32.52
C VAL A 58 -0.82 9.51 -32.47
N PRO A 59 -1.46 10.40 -31.67
CA PRO A 59 -1.06 11.79 -31.59
C PRO A 59 0.28 11.98 -30.86
N GLU A 60 0.97 13.06 -31.18
CA GLU A 60 2.22 13.47 -30.55
C GLU A 60 1.96 14.22 -29.23
N VAL A 61 2.91 14.12 -28.31
CA VAL A 61 2.80 14.74 -26.98
C VAL A 61 3.36 16.15 -27.05
N LEU A 62 2.51 17.14 -26.80
CA LEU A 62 2.93 18.53 -26.67
C LEU A 62 3.22 18.88 -25.19
N ALA A 63 2.38 18.38 -24.29
CA ALA A 63 2.60 18.42 -22.85
C ALA A 63 2.27 17.03 -22.26
N PRO A 64 3.24 16.34 -21.63
CA PRO A 64 3.01 15.00 -21.06
C PRO A 64 2.09 15.08 -19.84
N VAL A 65 1.61 13.91 -19.43
CA VAL A 65 0.86 13.78 -18.18
C VAL A 65 1.66 14.33 -16.99
N THR A 66 0.99 15.12 -16.16
CA THR A 66 1.49 15.56 -14.85
C THR A 66 0.94 14.68 -13.75
N ASP A 67 1.78 14.30 -12.77
CA ASP A 67 1.35 13.55 -11.60
C ASP A 67 0.33 14.35 -10.77
N GLY A 68 -0.73 13.68 -10.32
CA GLY A 68 -1.82 14.29 -9.55
C GLY A 68 -3.01 13.33 -9.41
N ASP A 69 -4.08 13.82 -8.79
CA ASP A 69 -5.34 13.08 -8.65
C ASP A 69 -6.21 13.12 -9.91
N VAL A 70 -5.94 14.11 -10.79
CA VAL A 70 -6.42 14.17 -12.17
C VAL A 70 -5.19 14.32 -13.06
N THR A 71 -5.09 13.46 -14.06
CA THR A 71 -4.04 13.55 -15.08
C THR A 71 -4.52 14.45 -16.21
N ARG A 72 -3.61 15.27 -16.73
CA ARG A 72 -3.86 16.17 -17.87
C ARG A 72 -2.72 16.08 -18.85
N CYS A 73 -3.02 16.00 -20.14
CA CYS A 73 -2.00 16.13 -21.18
C CYS A 73 -2.56 16.89 -22.39
N VAL A 74 -1.64 17.41 -23.21
CA VAL A 74 -1.96 18.11 -24.45
C VAL A 74 -1.33 17.34 -25.61
N LEU A 75 -2.16 16.98 -26.57
CA LEU A 75 -1.78 16.13 -27.70
C LEU A 75 -2.11 16.85 -29.02
N VAL A 76 -1.37 16.52 -30.06
CA VAL A 76 -1.61 17.05 -31.42
C VAL A 76 -1.46 15.92 -32.44
N PRO A 77 -2.23 15.91 -33.55
CA PRO A 77 -1.91 15.06 -34.68
C PRO A 77 -0.52 15.43 -35.23
N ARG A 78 0.11 14.49 -35.94
CA ARG A 78 1.44 14.73 -36.52
C ARG A 78 1.42 15.97 -37.42
N GLY A 79 2.42 16.83 -37.24
CA GLY A 79 2.60 18.04 -38.03
C GLY A 79 4.07 18.46 -38.05
N GLY A 80 4.38 19.54 -38.76
CA GLY A 80 5.72 20.09 -38.85
C GLY A 80 5.72 21.61 -38.80
N ARG A 81 6.92 22.20 -38.74
CA ARG A 81 7.07 23.67 -38.68
C ARG A 81 6.34 24.40 -39.82
N ASN A 82 6.30 23.81 -41.00
CA ASN A 82 5.70 24.40 -42.20
C ASN A 82 4.23 23.95 -42.41
N GLU A 83 3.80 22.90 -41.70
CA GLU A 83 2.44 22.34 -41.74
C GLU A 83 2.00 22.07 -40.30
N PRO A 84 1.61 23.13 -39.56
CA PRO A 84 1.25 22.98 -38.16
C PRO A 84 0.01 22.07 -38.00
N PRO A 85 -0.09 21.33 -36.88
CA PRO A 85 -1.20 20.43 -36.62
C PRO A 85 -2.58 21.09 -36.79
N SER A 86 -3.50 20.39 -37.45
CA SER A 86 -4.85 20.89 -37.76
C SER A 86 -5.71 21.14 -36.53
N CYS A 87 -5.47 20.41 -35.44
CA CYS A 87 -6.20 20.56 -34.18
C CYS A 87 -5.30 20.32 -32.96
N THR A 88 -5.81 20.67 -31.79
CA THR A 88 -5.18 20.42 -30.49
C THR A 88 -6.16 19.65 -29.61
N LEU A 89 -5.67 18.62 -28.91
CA LEU A 89 -6.45 17.80 -28.00
C LEU A 89 -6.02 18.07 -26.56
N PHE A 90 -7.00 18.41 -25.71
CA PHE A 90 -6.82 18.54 -24.27
C PHE A 90 -7.51 17.35 -23.62
N ARG A 91 -6.72 16.50 -22.95
CA ARG A 91 -7.18 15.26 -22.34
C ARG A 91 -7.07 15.36 -20.83
N GLU A 92 -8.16 15.10 -20.12
CA GLU A 92 -8.20 14.97 -18.67
C GLU A 92 -8.75 13.61 -18.26
N GLN A 93 -8.11 12.95 -17.29
CA GLN A 93 -8.53 11.62 -16.83
C GLN A 93 -8.48 11.52 -15.30
N ALA A 94 -9.47 10.85 -14.72
CA ALA A 94 -9.55 10.60 -13.28
C ALA A 94 -10.17 9.23 -12.99
N VAL A 95 -9.84 8.68 -11.83
CA VAL A 95 -10.38 7.42 -11.31
C VAL A 95 -11.29 7.69 -10.12
N GLY A 96 -12.50 7.14 -10.14
CA GLY A 96 -13.44 7.15 -9.01
C GLY A 96 -13.68 5.74 -8.48
N ASP A 97 -14.67 5.58 -7.59
CA ASP A 97 -15.07 4.25 -7.11
C ASP A 97 -15.50 3.37 -8.29
N SER A 98 -14.70 2.33 -8.56
CA SER A 98 -14.93 1.36 -9.63
C SER A 98 -15.15 1.99 -11.00
N SER A 99 -14.55 3.15 -11.25
CA SER A 99 -14.78 3.92 -12.47
C SER A 99 -13.55 4.69 -12.95
N PHE A 100 -13.51 4.92 -14.26
CA PHE A 100 -12.52 5.76 -14.93
C PHE A 100 -13.26 6.73 -15.85
N VAL A 101 -12.96 8.01 -15.75
CA VAL A 101 -13.65 9.07 -16.50
C VAL A 101 -12.62 9.88 -17.26
N GLU A 102 -12.90 10.12 -18.54
CA GLU A 102 -12.07 10.92 -19.43
C GLU A 102 -12.90 12.04 -20.06
N SER A 103 -12.31 13.24 -20.13
CA SER A 103 -12.80 14.33 -20.96
C SER A 103 -11.78 14.64 -22.04
N LEU A 104 -12.24 14.70 -23.29
CA LEU A 104 -11.47 15.08 -24.46
C LEU A 104 -12.08 16.34 -25.07
N ARG A 105 -11.32 17.43 -25.06
CA ARG A 105 -11.66 18.65 -25.78
C ARG A 105 -10.76 18.79 -27.00
N ILE A 106 -11.36 18.81 -28.19
CA ILE A 106 -10.68 18.94 -29.46
C ILE A 106 -10.93 20.35 -29.99
N VAL A 107 -9.87 21.09 -30.29
CA VAL A 107 -9.94 22.47 -30.78
C VAL A 107 -9.31 22.53 -32.17
N SER A 108 -10.05 23.04 -33.15
CA SER A 108 -9.50 23.32 -34.49
C SER A 108 -8.49 24.47 -34.39
N ASN A 109 -7.31 24.30 -34.99
CA ASN A 109 -6.32 25.37 -35.13
C ASN A 109 -6.45 26.10 -36.49
N ARG A 110 -7.52 25.81 -37.25
CA ARG A 110 -7.70 26.24 -38.64
C ARG A 110 -8.85 27.26 -38.74
N PRO A 111 -8.71 28.29 -39.60
CA PRO A 111 -9.77 29.25 -39.87
C PRO A 111 -10.82 28.73 -40.88
N VAL A 112 -10.89 27.42 -41.10
CA VAL A 112 -11.83 26.77 -42.03
C VAL A 112 -12.47 25.57 -41.33
N PRO A 113 -13.69 25.17 -41.74
CA PRO A 113 -14.31 23.94 -41.25
C PRO A 113 -13.36 22.75 -41.41
N THR A 114 -13.24 21.93 -40.36
CA THR A 114 -12.30 20.82 -40.32
C THR A 114 -13.01 19.59 -39.78
N THR A 115 -13.01 18.51 -40.56
CA THR A 115 -13.47 17.19 -40.12
C THR A 115 -12.30 16.46 -39.44
N VAL A 116 -12.52 15.93 -38.23
CA VAL A 116 -11.53 15.14 -37.49
C VAL A 116 -12.11 13.77 -37.16
N ARG A 117 -11.42 12.68 -37.54
CA ARG A 117 -11.82 11.32 -37.16
C ARG A 117 -11.12 10.93 -35.87
N LEU A 118 -11.85 10.91 -34.78
CA LEU A 118 -11.36 10.46 -33.48
C LEU A 118 -11.68 8.98 -33.28
N ALA A 119 -10.76 8.23 -32.68
CA ALA A 119 -11.06 6.87 -32.27
C ALA A 119 -10.36 6.49 -30.95
N VAL A 120 -11.11 5.83 -30.06
CA VAL A 120 -10.61 5.25 -28.81
C VAL A 120 -10.72 3.73 -28.89
N THR A 121 -9.58 3.05 -28.79
CA THR A 121 -9.53 1.58 -28.76
C THR A 121 -9.49 1.09 -27.32
N ALA A 122 -10.52 0.34 -26.92
CA ALA A 122 -10.69 -0.20 -25.57
C ALA A 122 -10.67 -1.73 -25.55
N ASP A 123 -10.07 -2.32 -24.51
CA ASP A 123 -10.16 -3.76 -24.24
C ASP A 123 -10.11 -4.06 -22.74
N ALA A 124 -10.81 -5.12 -22.33
CA ALA A 124 -10.85 -5.61 -20.96
C ALA A 124 -10.54 -7.10 -20.93
N ASP A 125 -9.37 -7.45 -20.39
CA ASP A 125 -8.88 -8.81 -20.41
C ASP A 125 -9.13 -9.58 -19.11
N PHE A 126 -9.50 -8.85 -18.04
CA PHE A 126 -9.82 -9.31 -16.68
C PHE A 126 -8.69 -10.14 -16.06
N THR A 127 -7.44 -9.79 -16.40
CA THR A 127 -6.27 -10.44 -15.83
C THR A 127 -6.18 -10.14 -14.35
N ASP A 128 -6.00 -11.17 -13.54
CA ASP A 128 -5.80 -11.08 -12.10
C ASP A 128 -4.37 -10.58 -11.84
N GLN A 129 -4.18 -9.68 -10.88
CA GLN A 129 -2.87 -9.09 -10.59
C GLN A 129 -1.77 -10.14 -10.31
N PHE A 130 -2.11 -11.32 -9.77
CA PHE A 130 -1.12 -12.36 -9.51
C PHE A 130 -0.58 -12.98 -10.80
N GLU A 131 -1.29 -12.86 -11.92
CA GLU A 131 -0.79 -13.22 -13.26
C GLU A 131 0.17 -12.16 -13.82
N LEU A 132 0.23 -10.96 -13.23
CA LEU A 132 1.08 -9.84 -13.67
C LEU A 132 2.37 -9.74 -12.86
N ARG A 133 2.47 -10.44 -11.73
CA ARG A 133 3.67 -10.43 -10.89
C ARG A 133 4.82 -11.14 -11.61
N SER A 134 6.04 -10.62 -11.43
CA SER A 134 7.27 -11.22 -11.96
C SER A 134 7.75 -12.40 -11.10
N ASP A 135 6.85 -13.33 -10.76
CA ASP A 135 7.15 -14.53 -9.96
C ASP A 135 7.14 -15.83 -10.78
N HIS A 136 7.01 -15.71 -12.11
CA HIS A 136 6.99 -16.78 -13.10
C HIS A 136 5.91 -17.85 -12.89
N ARG A 137 4.89 -17.59 -12.05
CA ARG A 137 3.76 -18.51 -11.90
C ARG A 137 2.78 -18.35 -13.06
N THR A 138 2.23 -19.48 -13.51
CA THR A 138 1.21 -19.54 -14.55
C THR A 138 -0.03 -20.23 -14.03
N TYR A 139 -1.20 -19.67 -14.33
CA TYR A 139 -2.47 -20.15 -13.80
C TYR A 139 -3.38 -20.65 -14.92
N ALA A 140 -3.78 -21.91 -14.85
CA ALA A 140 -4.76 -22.45 -15.79
C ALA A 140 -6.15 -21.88 -15.47
N LYS A 141 -6.78 -21.27 -16.48
CA LYS A 141 -8.16 -20.74 -16.42
C LYS A 141 -9.03 -21.42 -17.48
N THR A 142 -9.43 -22.66 -17.20
CA THR A 142 -10.28 -23.47 -18.09
C THR A 142 -11.73 -23.00 -18.06
N GLY A 143 -12.46 -23.15 -19.17
CA GLY A 143 -13.89 -22.80 -19.26
C GLY A 143 -14.19 -21.30 -19.27
N VAL A 144 -13.22 -20.46 -19.61
CA VAL A 144 -13.41 -19.01 -19.69
C VAL A 144 -14.25 -18.62 -20.91
N VAL A 145 -15.26 -17.79 -20.69
CA VAL A 145 -16.09 -17.18 -21.73
C VAL A 145 -15.92 -15.67 -21.69
N ARG A 146 -15.55 -15.07 -22.82
CA ARG A 146 -15.49 -13.62 -23.01
C ARG A 146 -16.54 -13.17 -24.02
N ARG A 147 -17.32 -12.15 -23.68
CA ARG A 147 -18.30 -11.52 -24.56
C ARG A 147 -18.04 -10.03 -24.68
N ARG A 148 -18.34 -9.48 -25.86
CA ARG A 148 -18.26 -8.05 -26.15
C ARG A 148 -19.58 -7.69 -26.81
N GLN A 149 -20.33 -6.79 -26.18
CA GLN A 149 -21.63 -6.36 -26.65
C GLN A 149 -21.52 -4.88 -27.01
N VAL A 150 -21.83 -4.54 -28.26
CA VAL A 150 -21.99 -3.14 -28.66
C VAL A 150 -23.30 -2.61 -28.05
N LEU A 151 -23.22 -1.41 -27.49
CA LEU A 151 -24.34 -0.65 -26.93
C LEU A 151 -24.59 0.57 -27.82
N ASP A 152 -25.75 1.22 -27.66
CA ASP A 152 -26.08 2.42 -28.42
C ASP A 152 -25.08 3.58 -28.15
N ASP A 153 -24.53 3.64 -26.94
CA ASP A 153 -23.60 4.68 -26.48
C ASP A 153 -22.18 4.14 -26.18
N GLY A 154 -21.86 2.91 -26.57
CA GLY A 154 -20.53 2.33 -26.33
C GLY A 154 -20.43 0.81 -26.42
N VAL A 155 -19.79 0.19 -25.42
CA VAL A 155 -19.47 -1.25 -25.43
C VAL A 155 -19.41 -1.83 -24.02
N GLU A 156 -19.90 -3.06 -23.86
CA GLU A 156 -19.73 -3.86 -22.65
C GLU A 156 -18.82 -5.08 -22.90
N PHE A 157 -17.83 -5.27 -22.03
CA PHE A 157 -16.98 -6.45 -21.96
C PHE A 157 -17.42 -7.31 -20.78
N THR A 158 -17.66 -8.60 -21.01
CA THR A 158 -18.00 -9.57 -19.95
C THR A 158 -17.01 -10.72 -19.92
N TYR A 159 -16.59 -11.10 -18.71
CA TYR A 159 -15.77 -12.26 -18.42
C TYR A 159 -16.51 -13.21 -17.48
N ARG A 160 -16.51 -14.50 -17.81
CA ARG A 160 -17.09 -15.56 -16.98
C ARG A 160 -16.19 -16.78 -16.91
N ARG A 161 -16.13 -17.40 -15.73
CA ARG A 161 -15.52 -18.72 -15.49
C ARG A 161 -16.26 -19.38 -14.33
N GLY A 162 -16.97 -20.48 -14.57
CA GLY A 162 -17.84 -21.06 -13.53
C GLY A 162 -18.86 -20.03 -12.99
N GLU A 163 -18.92 -19.88 -11.67
CA GLU A 163 -19.70 -18.84 -10.99
C GLU A 163 -19.09 -17.43 -11.04
N TRP A 164 -17.79 -17.31 -11.35
CA TRP A 164 -17.12 -16.02 -11.45
C TRP A 164 -17.65 -15.22 -12.64
N LYS A 165 -17.97 -13.94 -12.40
CA LYS A 165 -18.47 -12.99 -13.41
C LYS A 165 -17.94 -11.60 -13.12
N SER A 166 -17.28 -10.99 -14.10
CA SER A 166 -16.88 -9.59 -14.08
C SER A 166 -17.33 -8.90 -15.37
N CYS A 167 -17.60 -7.61 -15.29
CA CYS A 167 -18.05 -6.80 -16.41
C CYS A 167 -17.34 -5.44 -16.40
N THR A 168 -17.03 -4.91 -17.58
CA THR A 168 -16.59 -3.52 -17.77
C THR A 168 -17.47 -2.90 -18.85
N THR A 169 -18.18 -1.82 -18.52
CA THR A 169 -18.97 -1.06 -19.49
C THR A 169 -18.22 0.24 -19.81
N VAL A 170 -18.05 0.54 -21.09
CA VAL A 170 -17.53 1.80 -21.61
C VAL A 170 -18.68 2.52 -22.32
N THR A 171 -18.97 3.75 -21.92
CA THR A 171 -19.95 4.62 -22.58
C THR A 171 -19.33 5.97 -22.92
N ALA A 172 -19.93 6.67 -23.86
CA ALA A 172 -19.47 7.98 -24.30
C ALA A 172 -20.62 8.95 -24.58
N GLU A 173 -20.35 10.23 -24.36
CA GLU A 173 -21.24 11.35 -24.67
C GLU A 173 -20.44 12.41 -25.45
N PRO A 174 -20.79 12.70 -26.72
CA PRO A 174 -21.82 12.05 -27.53
C PRO A 174 -21.51 10.57 -27.82
N ALA A 175 -22.56 9.80 -28.15
CA ALA A 175 -22.43 8.41 -28.56
C ALA A 175 -21.50 8.26 -29.79
N PRO A 176 -20.74 7.16 -29.90
CA PRO A 176 -19.90 6.93 -31.08
C PRO A 176 -20.74 6.73 -32.34
N ASP A 177 -20.25 7.22 -33.48
CA ASP A 177 -20.86 6.97 -34.80
C ASP A 177 -20.81 5.48 -35.16
N GLY A 178 -19.84 4.75 -34.60
CA GLY A 178 -19.72 3.32 -34.76
C GLY A 178 -18.71 2.68 -33.81
N VAL A 179 -18.87 1.38 -33.62
CA VAL A 179 -17.94 0.54 -32.86
C VAL A 179 -17.37 -0.53 -33.78
N GLU A 180 -16.10 -0.40 -34.13
CA GLU A 180 -15.38 -1.31 -35.01
C GLU A 180 -14.77 -2.47 -34.23
N GLU A 181 -14.79 -3.67 -34.83
CA GLU A 181 -14.06 -4.82 -34.29
C GLU A 181 -12.57 -4.71 -34.62
N THR A 182 -11.74 -4.96 -33.62
CA THR A 182 -10.30 -5.19 -33.84
C THR A 182 -10.02 -6.68 -33.77
N GLY A 183 -9.04 -7.18 -34.53
CA GLY A 183 -8.72 -8.61 -34.59
C GLY A 183 -8.31 -9.25 -33.24
N THR A 184 -8.07 -8.45 -32.20
CA THR A 184 -7.58 -8.92 -30.88
C THR A 184 -8.64 -8.90 -29.77
N GLY A 185 -9.93 -8.73 -30.11
CA GLY A 185 -11.02 -8.68 -29.12
C GLY A 185 -11.29 -7.31 -28.52
N ALA A 186 -10.41 -6.34 -28.75
CA ALA A 186 -10.64 -4.92 -28.46
C ALA A 186 -11.74 -4.35 -29.37
N ARG A 187 -12.35 -3.25 -28.94
CA ARG A 187 -13.36 -2.50 -29.70
C ARG A 187 -12.90 -1.07 -29.88
N ARG A 188 -13.07 -0.54 -31.08
CA ARG A 188 -12.69 0.83 -31.42
C ARG A 188 -13.95 1.66 -31.58
N LEU A 189 -14.17 2.59 -30.66
CA LEU A 189 -15.25 3.57 -30.73
C LEU A 189 -14.78 4.72 -31.62
N VAL A 190 -15.61 5.17 -32.56
CA VAL A 190 -15.24 6.14 -33.60
C VAL A 190 -16.21 7.32 -33.62
N TRP A 191 -15.66 8.52 -33.80
CA TRP A 191 -16.42 9.75 -34.01
C TRP A 191 -15.85 10.53 -35.21
N THR A 192 -16.73 11.10 -36.01
CA THR A 192 -16.45 12.03 -37.09
C THR A 192 -16.92 13.40 -36.63
N LEU A 193 -15.98 14.21 -36.16
CA LEU A 193 -16.26 15.50 -35.55
C LEU A 193 -16.14 16.59 -36.62
N GLU A 194 -17.23 17.31 -36.86
CA GLU A 194 -17.22 18.53 -37.66
C GLU A 194 -16.90 19.72 -36.76
N LEU A 195 -15.74 20.34 -36.97
CA LEU A 195 -15.30 21.51 -36.22
C LEU A 195 -15.45 22.77 -37.07
N GLU A 196 -16.17 23.76 -36.55
CA GLU A 196 -16.21 25.11 -37.12
C GLU A 196 -14.80 25.75 -37.16
N PRO A 197 -14.58 26.80 -37.96
CA PRO A 197 -13.35 27.61 -37.94
C PRO A 197 -12.95 28.00 -36.51
N ASN A 198 -11.80 27.52 -36.03
CA ASN A 198 -11.32 27.67 -34.65
C ASN A 198 -12.31 27.19 -33.56
N GLY A 199 -13.30 26.38 -33.94
CA GLY A 199 -14.29 25.80 -33.05
C GLY A 199 -13.75 24.61 -32.27
N SER A 200 -14.57 24.08 -31.37
CA SER A 200 -14.23 22.95 -30.53
C SER A 200 -15.36 21.95 -30.37
N ALA A 201 -15.01 20.70 -30.13
CA ALA A 201 -15.92 19.64 -29.70
C ALA A 201 -15.42 19.02 -28.38
N GLU A 202 -16.36 18.52 -27.58
CA GLU A 202 -16.06 17.81 -26.33
C GLU A 202 -16.66 16.41 -26.36
N LEU A 203 -15.90 15.45 -25.84
CA LEU A 203 -16.36 14.09 -25.61
C LEU A 203 -16.05 13.71 -24.17
N THR A 204 -17.03 13.10 -23.50
CA THR A 204 -16.82 12.49 -22.19
C THR A 204 -16.94 10.98 -22.32
N LEU A 205 -15.89 10.25 -21.94
CA LEU A 205 -15.91 8.79 -21.87
C LEU A 205 -15.96 8.34 -20.42
N ARG A 206 -16.73 7.29 -20.18
CA ARG A 206 -16.94 6.70 -18.86
C ARG A 206 -16.71 5.20 -18.92
N VAL A 207 -15.92 4.71 -17.99
CA VAL A 207 -15.76 3.28 -17.76
C VAL A 207 -16.29 2.95 -16.37
N MET A 208 -17.15 1.94 -16.33
CA MET A 208 -17.66 1.33 -15.09
C MET A 208 -17.17 -0.11 -15.00
N ALA A 209 -16.34 -0.37 -14.00
CA ALA A 209 -15.88 -1.69 -13.66
C ALA A 209 -16.85 -2.33 -12.64
N ARG A 210 -17.34 -3.52 -12.95
CA ARG A 210 -18.17 -4.34 -12.06
C ARG A 210 -17.41 -5.63 -11.75
N PRO A 211 -16.64 -5.66 -10.65
CA PRO A 211 -15.93 -6.87 -10.24
C PRO A 211 -16.92 -7.96 -9.80
N HIS A 212 -16.42 -9.19 -9.63
CA HIS A 212 -17.26 -10.27 -9.14
C HIS A 212 -17.83 -9.98 -7.74
N GLY A 213 -19.06 -10.43 -7.51
CA GLY A 213 -19.76 -10.23 -6.24
C GLY A 213 -20.17 -8.79 -5.93
N GLU A 214 -19.96 -7.83 -6.84
CA GLU A 214 -20.43 -6.45 -6.64
C GLU A 214 -21.96 -6.38 -6.72
N LYS A 215 -22.57 -5.89 -5.64
CA LYS A 215 -24.02 -5.76 -5.46
C LYS A 215 -24.48 -4.30 -5.41
N ARG A 216 -23.55 -3.36 -5.22
CA ARG A 216 -23.87 -1.94 -5.07
C ARG A 216 -24.31 -1.35 -6.40
N ALA A 217 -25.23 -0.38 -6.32
CA ALA A 217 -25.57 0.47 -7.46
C ALA A 217 -24.44 1.49 -7.67
N LEU A 218 -23.44 1.11 -8.46
CA LEU A 218 -22.31 1.99 -8.79
C LEU A 218 -22.78 3.19 -9.62
N ARG A 219 -22.25 4.37 -9.31
CA ARG A 219 -22.49 5.61 -10.07
C ARG A 219 -21.16 6.11 -10.60
N VAL A 220 -21.06 6.25 -11.91
CA VAL A 220 -19.88 6.85 -12.53
C VAL A 220 -20.00 8.38 -12.44
N PRO A 221 -18.98 9.08 -11.92
CA PRO A 221 -18.96 10.54 -11.89
C PRO A 221 -19.11 11.15 -13.29
N ARG A 222 -19.66 12.37 -13.36
CA ARG A 222 -19.98 13.07 -14.62
C ARG A 222 -18.77 13.67 -15.34
N SER A 223 -17.63 13.83 -14.69
CA SER A 223 -16.42 14.36 -15.33
C SER A 223 -15.21 14.07 -14.44
N PRO A 224 -13.97 14.21 -14.97
CA PRO A 224 -12.77 14.20 -14.14
C PRO A 224 -12.82 15.26 -13.03
N ALA A 225 -13.40 16.43 -13.30
CA ALA A 225 -13.59 17.48 -12.30
C ALA A 225 -14.52 17.07 -11.14
N ALA A 226 -15.57 16.30 -11.41
CA ALA A 226 -16.46 15.78 -10.37
C ALA A 226 -15.75 14.76 -9.47
N VAL A 227 -14.86 13.93 -10.03
CA VAL A 227 -13.99 13.04 -9.23
C VAL A 227 -13.06 13.87 -8.34
N ALA A 228 -12.43 14.91 -8.90
CA ALA A 228 -11.54 15.79 -8.16
C ALA A 228 -12.25 16.53 -7.01
N GLU A 229 -13.53 16.88 -7.18
CA GLU A 229 -14.35 17.47 -6.12
C GLU A 229 -14.63 16.46 -4.99
N GLN A 230 -14.97 15.22 -5.34
CA GLN A 230 -15.18 14.16 -4.35
C GLN A 230 -13.91 13.86 -3.54
N LEU A 231 -12.74 13.80 -4.20
CA LEU A 231 -11.46 13.64 -3.52
C LEU A 231 -11.15 14.82 -2.61
N ARG A 232 -11.28 16.06 -3.10
CA ARG A 232 -11.06 17.26 -2.27
C ARG A 232 -11.97 17.31 -1.04
N ALA A 233 -13.22 16.83 -1.17
CA ALA A 233 -14.12 16.73 -0.03
C ALA A 233 -13.61 15.71 1.02
N GLN A 234 -13.17 14.52 0.58
CA GLN A 234 -12.58 13.51 1.46
C GLN A 234 -11.29 13.97 2.11
N GLU A 235 -10.42 14.64 1.36
CA GLU A 235 -9.20 15.26 1.87
C GLU A 235 -9.56 16.33 2.92
N GLY A 236 -10.58 17.15 2.65
CA GLY A 236 -11.11 18.13 3.60
C GLY A 236 -11.54 17.51 4.92
N GLU A 237 -12.30 16.40 4.88
CA GLU A 237 -12.70 15.64 6.08
C GLU A 237 -11.48 15.09 6.86
N PHE A 238 -10.46 14.60 6.14
CA PHE A 238 -9.21 14.12 6.75
C PHE A 238 -8.34 15.24 7.34
N MET A 239 -8.54 16.48 6.92
CA MET A 239 -7.78 17.66 7.36
C MET A 239 -8.52 18.52 8.39
N GLU A 240 -9.84 18.41 8.48
CA GLU A 240 -10.72 19.17 9.38
C GLU A 240 -10.29 19.15 10.86
N GLY A 241 -9.94 20.31 11.42
CA GLY A 241 -9.60 20.43 12.84
C GLY A 241 -8.17 20.05 13.21
N LEU A 242 -7.30 19.77 12.23
CA LEU A 242 -5.87 19.55 12.47
C LEU A 242 -5.10 20.86 12.40
N ALA A 243 -4.17 21.05 13.34
CA ALA A 243 -3.20 22.14 13.33
C ALA A 243 -1.79 21.55 13.18
N PHE A 244 -1.01 22.12 12.26
CA PHE A 244 0.38 21.74 12.04
C PHE A 244 1.33 22.83 12.56
N PRO A 245 2.54 22.45 13.01
CA PRO A 245 3.52 23.43 13.50
C PRO A 245 3.96 24.37 12.37
N THR A 246 4.05 25.66 12.67
CA THR A 246 4.58 26.67 11.75
C THR A 246 6.11 26.71 11.71
N GLY A 247 6.78 26.17 12.73
CA GLY A 247 8.24 26.14 12.85
C GLY A 247 8.94 25.15 11.93
N TRP A 248 8.19 24.28 11.23
CA TRP A 248 8.74 23.31 10.27
C TRP A 248 7.77 23.10 9.09
N PRO A 249 7.71 24.05 8.14
CA PRO A 249 6.72 24.04 7.07
C PRO A 249 6.84 22.83 6.14
N GLU A 250 8.05 22.28 5.93
CA GLU A 250 8.28 21.09 5.11
C GLU A 250 7.66 19.84 5.73
N LEU A 251 7.76 19.67 7.05
CA LEU A 251 7.08 18.60 7.78
C LEU A 251 5.56 18.77 7.72
N ALA A 252 5.06 20.00 7.90
CA ALA A 252 3.64 20.29 7.77
C ALA A 252 3.11 19.94 6.36
N ALA A 253 3.85 20.30 5.30
CA ALA A 253 3.51 19.97 3.93
C ALA A 253 3.49 18.45 3.69
N ALA A 254 4.46 17.72 4.24
CA ALA A 254 4.49 16.25 4.19
C ALA A 254 3.30 15.62 4.93
N CYS A 255 2.91 16.13 6.10
CA CYS A 255 1.72 15.68 6.82
C CYS A 255 0.42 15.92 6.03
N VAL A 256 0.28 17.11 5.42
CA VAL A 256 -0.88 17.44 4.57
C VAL A 256 -0.97 16.49 3.39
N ARG A 257 0.15 16.26 2.67
CA ARG A 257 0.19 15.33 1.53
C ARG A 257 -0.10 13.90 1.96
N GLY A 258 0.45 13.47 3.10
CA GLY A 258 0.21 12.16 3.69
C GLY A 258 -1.26 11.91 4.01
N LEU A 259 -1.93 12.86 4.68
CA LEU A 259 -3.36 12.77 4.98
C LEU A 259 -4.23 12.75 3.71
N ALA A 260 -3.86 13.54 2.69
CA ALA A 260 -4.55 13.50 1.41
C ALA A 260 -4.38 12.13 0.69
N ASP A 261 -3.18 11.54 0.74
CA ASP A 261 -2.95 10.19 0.22
C ASP A 261 -3.76 9.13 0.99
N LEU A 262 -3.85 9.24 2.32
CA LEU A 262 -4.66 8.34 3.14
C LEU A 262 -6.17 8.49 2.87
N ALA A 263 -6.65 9.71 2.60
CA ALA A 263 -8.03 9.95 2.22
C ALA A 263 -8.39 9.18 0.94
N ALA A 264 -7.48 9.19 -0.06
CA ALA A 264 -7.63 8.43 -1.30
C ALA A 264 -7.39 6.93 -1.15
N LEU A 265 -6.55 6.48 -0.19
CA LEU A 265 -6.17 5.07 0.02
C LEU A 265 -7.08 4.35 1.03
N GLN A 266 -8.38 4.29 0.75
CA GLN A 266 -9.35 3.59 1.60
C GLN A 266 -10.07 2.45 0.87
N VAL A 267 -9.93 1.23 1.38
CA VAL A 267 -10.68 0.07 0.89
C VAL A 267 -11.86 -0.25 1.80
N GLN A 268 -12.88 -0.86 1.21
CA GLN A 268 -14.03 -1.33 1.97
C GLN A 268 -13.67 -2.59 2.75
N ALA A 269 -14.14 -2.65 3.99
CA ALA A 269 -14.09 -3.83 4.83
C ALA A 269 -15.43 -4.01 5.55
N THR A 270 -15.59 -5.15 6.21
CA THR A 270 -16.82 -5.49 6.94
C THR A 270 -16.49 -5.69 8.41
N GLY A 271 -17.28 -5.10 9.30
CA GLY A 271 -17.18 -5.29 10.75
C GLY A 271 -17.83 -6.60 11.23
N PRO A 272 -17.68 -6.94 12.53
CA PRO A 272 -18.19 -8.20 13.09
C PRO A 272 -19.71 -8.39 12.94
N ASP A 273 -20.47 -7.29 12.92
CA ASP A 273 -21.93 -7.29 12.80
C ASP A 273 -22.39 -6.95 11.36
N GLY A 274 -21.48 -6.98 10.39
CA GLY A 274 -21.77 -6.66 8.99
C GLY A 274 -21.67 -5.17 8.65
N GLU A 275 -21.10 -4.35 9.53
CA GLU A 275 -20.97 -2.91 9.28
C GLU A 275 -20.07 -2.61 8.08
N GLU A 276 -20.44 -1.65 7.25
CA GLU A 276 -19.57 -1.17 6.17
C GLU A 276 -18.50 -0.24 6.72
N LEU A 277 -17.25 -0.68 6.64
CA LEU A 277 -16.08 0.03 7.14
C LEU A 277 -15.20 0.50 5.98
N ARG A 278 -14.44 1.56 6.24
CA ARG A 278 -13.34 2.00 5.37
C ARG A 278 -12.05 1.94 6.17
N VAL A 279 -11.09 1.19 5.66
CA VAL A 279 -9.79 0.96 6.31
C VAL A 279 -8.67 1.39 5.37
N PRO A 280 -7.52 1.82 5.90
CA PRO A 280 -6.36 2.10 5.07
C PRO A 280 -6.01 0.89 4.20
N ALA A 281 -5.85 1.10 2.90
CA ALA A 281 -5.30 0.12 1.98
C ALA A 281 -3.77 0.12 2.08
N ALA A 282 -3.09 -1.00 1.84
CA ALA A 282 -1.61 -1.01 1.91
C ALA A 282 -0.98 -0.08 0.87
N GLY A 283 -1.13 -0.35 -0.42
CA GLY A 283 -0.54 0.54 -1.43
C GLY A 283 -0.85 0.17 -2.87
N ALA A 284 -0.89 1.18 -3.74
CA ALA A 284 -1.08 0.96 -5.17
C ALA A 284 0.30 0.97 -5.88
N PRO A 285 0.54 0.07 -6.84
CA PRO A 285 -0.46 -0.74 -7.55
C PRO A 285 -0.65 -2.18 -7.04
N TRP A 286 0.25 -2.73 -6.21
CA TRP A 286 0.30 -4.17 -5.94
C TRP A 286 -0.49 -4.64 -4.71
N PHE A 287 -0.78 -3.73 -3.79
CA PHE A 287 -1.30 -4.03 -2.45
C PHE A 287 -2.56 -3.21 -2.13
N LEU A 288 -3.36 -2.83 -3.13
CA LEU A 288 -4.56 -2.02 -2.94
C LEU A 288 -5.73 -2.86 -2.37
N THR A 289 -5.53 -3.39 -1.17
CA THR A 289 -6.49 -4.19 -0.40
C THR A 289 -6.20 -4.04 1.10
N LEU A 290 -6.97 -4.74 1.95
CA LEU A 290 -6.71 -4.86 3.37
C LEU A 290 -5.51 -5.79 3.61
N LEU A 291 -4.37 -5.18 3.94
CA LEU A 291 -3.25 -5.86 4.59
C LEU A 291 -3.27 -5.49 6.08
N GLY A 292 -3.43 -6.47 6.95
CA GLY A 292 -3.68 -6.25 8.37
C GLY A 292 -2.56 -5.47 9.05
N ARG A 293 -1.30 -5.88 8.84
CA ARG A 293 -0.13 -5.19 9.39
C ARG A 293 -0.05 -3.73 8.96
N ASP A 294 -0.25 -3.48 7.67
CA ASP A 294 -0.14 -2.15 7.07
C ASP A 294 -1.24 -1.22 7.60
N ALA A 295 -2.48 -1.72 7.67
CA ALA A 295 -3.60 -0.99 8.27
C ALA A 295 -3.39 -0.71 9.76
N LEU A 296 -2.80 -1.65 10.51
CA LEU A 296 -2.49 -1.48 11.93
C LEU A 296 -1.43 -0.40 12.17
N LEU A 297 -0.30 -0.46 11.46
CA LEU A 297 0.78 0.54 11.60
C LEU A 297 0.34 1.92 11.11
N THR A 298 -0.36 1.99 9.98
CA THR A 298 -0.95 3.25 9.49
C THR A 298 -1.88 3.83 10.54
N SER A 299 -2.78 3.01 11.10
CA SER A 299 -3.72 3.45 12.12
C SER A 299 -3.00 3.97 13.37
N LEU A 300 -1.95 3.28 13.84
CA LEU A 300 -1.12 3.71 14.96
C LEU A 300 -0.48 5.09 14.72
N PHE A 301 0.11 5.31 13.53
CA PHE A 301 0.74 6.59 13.19
C PHE A 301 -0.28 7.74 13.07
N THR A 302 -1.48 7.45 12.59
CA THR A 302 -2.53 8.45 12.44
C THR A 302 -3.31 8.72 13.72
N LEU A 303 -3.28 7.79 14.69
CA LEU A 303 -4.16 7.76 15.86
C LEU A 303 -4.21 9.08 16.66
N PRO A 304 -3.09 9.78 16.93
CA PRO A 304 -3.13 11.05 17.67
C PRO A 304 -3.92 12.16 16.96
N TYR A 305 -4.06 12.07 15.64
CA TYR A 305 -4.66 13.10 14.79
C TYR A 305 -6.04 12.67 14.27
N ARG A 306 -6.19 11.39 13.92
CA ARG A 306 -7.38 10.79 13.34
C ARG A 306 -7.60 9.40 13.93
N PRO A 307 -8.46 9.26 14.95
CA PRO A 307 -8.72 7.95 15.57
C PRO A 307 -9.66 7.04 14.76
N ARG A 308 -10.45 7.60 13.82
CA ARG A 308 -11.45 6.83 13.06
C ARG A 308 -10.87 5.66 12.25
N PRO A 309 -9.73 5.79 11.52
CA PRO A 309 -9.07 4.66 10.87
C PRO A 309 -8.72 3.51 11.83
N ALA A 310 -8.30 3.81 13.07
CA ALA A 310 -7.99 2.81 14.08
C ALA A 310 -9.23 2.00 14.48
N ALA A 311 -10.35 2.67 14.78
CA ALA A 311 -11.61 2.00 15.11
C ALA A 311 -12.08 1.07 13.97
N ALA A 312 -12.05 1.57 12.72
CA ALA A 312 -12.44 0.79 11.56
C ALA A 312 -11.51 -0.42 11.34
N THR A 313 -10.19 -0.23 11.49
CA THR A 313 -9.20 -1.31 11.35
C THR A 313 -9.38 -2.39 12.41
N LEU A 314 -9.59 -2.02 13.67
CA LEU A 314 -9.85 -2.96 14.76
C LEU A 314 -11.09 -3.82 14.47
N LEU A 315 -12.20 -3.20 14.08
CA LEU A 315 -13.43 -3.93 13.77
C LEU A 315 -13.27 -4.84 12.54
N ALA A 316 -12.67 -4.34 11.47
CA ALA A 316 -12.44 -5.13 10.25
C ALA A 316 -11.55 -6.35 10.51
N LEU A 317 -10.48 -6.19 11.28
CA LEU A 317 -9.57 -7.30 11.60
C LEU A 317 -10.15 -8.28 12.62
N ALA A 318 -11.01 -7.81 13.53
CA ALA A 318 -11.77 -8.68 14.41
C ALA A 318 -12.74 -9.57 13.61
N ALA A 319 -13.43 -9.01 12.60
CA ALA A 319 -14.31 -9.76 11.71
C ALA A 319 -13.54 -10.78 10.83
N GLY A 320 -12.28 -10.46 10.51
CA GLY A 320 -11.37 -11.34 9.77
C GLY A 320 -10.55 -12.30 10.64
N GLN A 321 -10.68 -12.28 11.97
CA GLN A 321 -9.87 -13.11 12.86
C GLN A 321 -10.15 -14.60 12.63
N ALA A 322 -9.08 -15.41 12.57
CA ALA A 322 -9.22 -16.84 12.35
C ALA A 322 -9.90 -17.52 13.53
N THR A 323 -10.88 -18.38 13.24
CA THR A 323 -11.56 -19.26 14.21
C THR A 323 -11.19 -20.73 14.03
N GLU A 324 -10.52 -21.07 12.92
CA GLU A 324 -10.18 -22.43 12.53
C GLU A 324 -8.73 -22.55 12.05
N THR A 325 -8.22 -23.79 12.05
CA THR A 325 -6.88 -24.09 11.55
C THR A 325 -6.93 -24.49 10.08
N GLY A 326 -6.17 -23.79 9.23
CA GLY A 326 -6.12 -24.01 7.80
C GLY A 326 -4.67 -24.00 7.31
N ARG A 327 -4.27 -25.04 6.57
CA ARG A 327 -2.87 -25.20 6.13
C ARG A 327 -2.48 -24.18 5.05
N GLU A 328 -3.35 -23.98 4.06
CA GLU A 328 -3.07 -23.11 2.90
C GLU A 328 -3.18 -21.62 3.27
N SER A 329 -4.20 -21.26 4.04
CA SER A 329 -4.39 -19.90 4.56
C SER A 329 -3.45 -19.56 5.72
N VAL A 330 -2.75 -20.56 6.29
CA VAL A 330 -1.95 -20.44 7.53
C VAL A 330 -2.80 -19.94 8.71
N SER A 331 -4.12 -20.17 8.67
CA SER A 331 -5.03 -19.75 9.73
C SER A 331 -4.85 -20.62 10.97
N GLN A 332 -4.95 -20.00 12.13
CA GLN A 332 -4.93 -20.63 13.44
C GLN A 332 -5.90 -19.85 14.35
N PRO A 333 -6.69 -20.49 15.22
CA PRO A 333 -7.60 -19.78 16.11
C PRO A 333 -6.95 -18.60 16.84
N GLY A 334 -7.58 -17.43 16.77
CA GLY A 334 -7.11 -16.18 17.36
C GLY A 334 -6.15 -15.36 16.50
N LYS A 335 -5.60 -15.91 15.41
CA LYS A 335 -4.65 -15.21 14.53
C LYS A 335 -5.34 -14.11 13.72
N ILE A 336 -4.71 -12.95 13.59
CA ILE A 336 -5.19 -11.83 12.78
C ILE A 336 -4.73 -11.98 11.33
N VAL A 337 -5.61 -11.64 10.38
CA VAL A 337 -5.36 -11.80 8.94
C VAL A 337 -4.22 -10.89 8.48
N HIS A 338 -3.35 -11.44 7.64
CA HIS A 338 -2.28 -10.68 6.98
C HIS A 338 -2.82 -9.95 5.76
N GLU A 339 -3.56 -10.65 4.90
CA GLU A 339 -3.98 -10.15 3.59
C GLU A 339 -5.33 -10.75 3.19
N VAL A 340 -6.23 -9.89 2.69
CA VAL A 340 -7.54 -10.28 2.17
C VAL A 340 -7.63 -9.89 0.70
N ARG A 341 -7.81 -10.85 -0.20
CA ARG A 341 -7.93 -10.63 -1.65
C ARG A 341 -9.29 -11.08 -2.16
N HIS A 342 -9.74 -10.37 -3.19
CA HIS A 342 -11.04 -10.59 -3.80
C HIS A 342 -10.94 -11.02 -5.26
N GLY A 343 -9.73 -11.14 -5.82
CA GLY A 343 -9.46 -11.58 -7.19
C GLY A 343 -9.90 -13.01 -7.50
N GLU A 344 -9.97 -13.30 -8.79
CA GLU A 344 -10.44 -14.58 -9.33
C GLU A 344 -9.58 -15.76 -8.82
N LEU A 345 -8.26 -15.57 -8.77
CA LEU A 345 -7.36 -16.64 -8.35
C LEU A 345 -7.51 -16.97 -6.86
N ALA A 346 -7.80 -15.96 -6.04
CA ALA A 346 -8.07 -16.15 -4.61
C ALA A 346 -9.43 -16.83 -4.40
N HIS A 347 -10.46 -16.45 -5.18
CA HIS A 347 -11.78 -17.07 -5.14
C HIS A 347 -11.76 -18.57 -5.42
N PHE A 348 -10.99 -19.01 -6.43
CA PHE A 348 -10.85 -20.44 -6.76
C PHE A 348 -9.75 -21.16 -5.97
N GLY A 349 -9.15 -20.54 -4.94
CA GLY A 349 -8.09 -21.15 -4.13
C GLY A 349 -6.79 -21.45 -4.89
N GLN A 350 -6.58 -20.83 -6.06
CA GLN A 350 -5.33 -20.97 -6.83
C GLN A 350 -4.18 -20.18 -6.22
N VAL A 351 -4.50 -19.20 -5.37
CA VAL A 351 -3.58 -18.51 -4.47
C VAL A 351 -4.20 -18.45 -3.06
N PRO A 352 -3.40 -18.44 -1.98
CA PRO A 352 -3.93 -18.55 -0.61
C PRO A 352 -4.53 -17.23 -0.09
N PHE A 353 -4.44 -16.14 -0.87
CA PHE A 353 -4.67 -14.77 -0.40
C PHE A 353 -6.13 -14.37 -0.20
N GLY A 354 -7.12 -15.27 -0.37
CA GLY A 354 -8.52 -14.95 -0.09
C GLY A 354 -8.71 -14.46 1.35
N ARG A 355 -8.18 -15.22 2.30
CA ARG A 355 -7.91 -14.79 3.68
C ARG A 355 -6.63 -15.47 4.13
N TYR A 356 -5.52 -14.76 3.99
CA TYR A 356 -4.20 -15.30 4.29
C TYR A 356 -3.67 -14.75 5.61
N TYR A 357 -3.17 -15.65 6.45
CA TYR A 357 -2.74 -15.37 7.82
C TYR A 357 -1.24 -15.60 7.99
N GLY A 358 -0.44 -15.54 6.92
CA GLY A 358 1.03 -15.65 6.98
C GLY A 358 1.71 -14.43 7.59
N SER A 359 1.32 -14.04 8.79
CA SER A 359 1.89 -12.94 9.57
C SER A 359 2.08 -13.36 11.02
N VAL A 360 3.25 -13.09 11.58
CA VAL A 360 3.56 -13.28 13.00
C VAL A 360 3.34 -11.98 13.80
N ASP A 361 3.33 -10.84 13.11
CA ASP A 361 3.32 -9.50 13.68
C ASP A 361 1.91 -8.84 13.75
N ALA A 362 0.98 -9.20 12.86
CA ALA A 362 -0.36 -8.60 12.84
C ALA A 362 -1.17 -8.88 14.13
N THR A 363 -1.07 -10.09 14.68
CA THR A 363 -1.79 -10.46 15.91
C THR A 363 -1.35 -9.64 17.13
N PRO A 364 -0.05 -9.51 17.47
CA PRO A 364 0.34 -8.60 18.54
C PRO A 364 0.08 -7.13 18.19
N LEU A 365 0.27 -6.69 16.94
CA LEU A 365 -0.02 -5.30 16.54
C LEU A 365 -1.50 -4.93 16.68
N PHE A 366 -2.43 -5.89 16.51
CA PHE A 366 -3.86 -5.68 16.78
C PHE A 366 -4.12 -5.33 18.25
N LEU A 367 -3.46 -6.02 19.17
CA LEU A 367 -3.54 -5.73 20.60
C LEU A 367 -2.87 -4.40 20.96
N VAL A 368 -1.73 -4.09 20.32
CA VAL A 368 -1.06 -2.80 20.48
C VAL A 368 -1.98 -1.65 20.06
N LEU A 369 -2.60 -1.75 18.86
CA LEU A 369 -3.55 -0.75 18.39
C LEU A 369 -4.77 -0.64 19.30
N LEU A 370 -5.33 -1.76 19.78
CA LEU A 370 -6.48 -1.74 20.69
C LEU A 370 -6.14 -0.96 21.96
N GLY A 371 -5.02 -1.27 22.60
CA GLY A 371 -4.61 -0.57 23.82
C GLY A 371 -4.31 0.91 23.57
N ALA A 372 -3.57 1.24 22.51
CA ALA A 372 -3.28 2.63 22.15
C ALA A 372 -4.56 3.42 21.81
N TYR A 373 -5.51 2.80 21.10
CA TYR A 373 -6.79 3.42 20.75
C TYR A 373 -7.60 3.76 22.00
N VAL A 374 -7.70 2.83 22.95
CA VAL A 374 -8.44 3.04 24.21
C VAL A 374 -7.76 4.10 25.07
N GLU A 375 -6.43 4.07 25.15
CA GLU A 375 -5.63 5.09 25.84
C GLU A 375 -5.87 6.49 25.25
N GLN A 376 -5.86 6.62 23.92
CA GLN A 376 -6.03 7.90 23.23
C GLN A 376 -7.47 8.43 23.29
N THR A 377 -8.48 7.56 23.20
CA THR A 377 -9.88 7.98 22.97
C THR A 377 -10.78 7.83 24.19
N GLY A 378 -10.40 7.00 25.16
CA GLY A 378 -11.26 6.60 26.27
C GLY A 378 -12.43 5.69 25.87
N ASP A 379 -12.46 5.17 24.64
CA ASP A 379 -13.55 4.32 24.12
C ASP A 379 -13.55 2.91 24.73
N ALA A 380 -14.03 2.82 25.97
CA ALA A 380 -14.20 1.58 26.69
C ALA A 380 -15.29 0.67 26.07
N ALA A 381 -16.20 1.21 25.25
CA ALA A 381 -17.27 0.42 24.63
C ALA A 381 -16.69 -0.50 23.55
N THR A 382 -15.86 0.06 22.65
CA THR A 382 -15.14 -0.74 21.64
C THR A 382 -14.23 -1.78 22.29
N ALA A 383 -13.52 -1.42 23.37
CA ALA A 383 -12.68 -2.36 24.11
C ALA A 383 -13.44 -3.54 24.72
N ARG A 384 -14.62 -3.31 25.30
CA ARG A 384 -15.48 -4.39 25.82
C ARG A 384 -16.03 -5.25 24.69
N ARG A 385 -16.44 -4.62 23.58
CA ARG A 385 -16.93 -5.34 22.40
C ARG A 385 -15.87 -6.28 21.83
N LEU A 386 -14.62 -5.84 21.75
CA LEU A 386 -13.50 -6.60 21.19
C LEU A 386 -12.77 -7.49 22.20
N GLU A 387 -13.24 -7.57 23.45
CA GLU A 387 -12.64 -8.43 24.48
C GLU A 387 -12.48 -9.89 24.03
N PRO A 388 -13.49 -10.56 23.42
CA PRO A 388 -13.32 -11.95 22.97
C PRO A 388 -12.22 -12.09 21.92
N ASN A 389 -12.14 -11.15 20.98
CA ASN A 389 -11.12 -11.15 19.93
C ASN A 389 -9.73 -10.90 20.50
N ALA A 390 -9.60 -9.99 21.46
CA ALA A 390 -8.33 -9.68 22.12
C ALA A 390 -7.82 -10.87 22.95
N ARG A 391 -8.71 -11.53 23.70
CA ARG A 391 -8.36 -12.76 24.44
C ARG A 391 -7.96 -13.90 23.49
N ALA A 392 -8.66 -14.06 22.36
CA ALA A 392 -8.27 -15.04 21.34
C ALA A 392 -6.91 -14.72 20.71
N ALA A 393 -6.60 -13.45 20.46
CA ALA A 393 -5.30 -13.02 19.94
C ALA A 393 -4.15 -13.31 20.93
N VAL A 394 -4.36 -13.05 22.22
CA VAL A 394 -3.39 -13.45 23.27
C VAL A 394 -3.26 -14.96 23.35
N GLY A 395 -4.38 -15.69 23.33
CA GLY A 395 -4.38 -17.16 23.31
C GLY A 395 -3.56 -17.71 22.14
N TRP A 396 -3.71 -17.12 20.95
CA TRP A 396 -2.86 -17.44 19.82
C TRP A 396 -1.38 -17.20 20.13
N MET A 397 -1.01 -16.03 20.68
CA MET A 397 0.39 -15.72 20.99
C MET A 397 1.03 -16.74 21.96
N LEU A 398 0.28 -17.13 23.00
CA LEU A 398 0.71 -18.10 24.00
C LEU A 398 0.85 -19.51 23.43
N ASP A 399 -0.15 -19.96 22.67
CA ASP A 399 -0.24 -21.35 22.22
C ASP A 399 0.42 -21.53 20.85
N HIS A 400 -0.31 -21.20 19.77
CA HIS A 400 0.10 -21.42 18.39
C HIS A 400 1.30 -20.57 17.96
N GLY A 401 1.37 -19.33 18.47
CA GLY A 401 2.41 -18.36 18.22
C GLY A 401 3.73 -18.73 18.88
N GLY A 402 3.71 -19.53 19.95
CA GLY A 402 4.90 -20.17 20.51
C GLY A 402 5.47 -19.53 21.78
N LEU A 403 4.84 -18.50 22.37
CA LEU A 403 5.38 -17.88 23.60
C LEU A 403 5.49 -18.89 24.75
N THR A 404 4.51 -19.80 24.92
CA THR A 404 4.57 -20.82 25.97
C THR A 404 5.51 -21.98 25.61
N SER A 405 5.43 -22.46 24.37
CA SER A 405 6.15 -23.69 23.96
C SER A 405 7.62 -23.46 23.58
N ARG A 406 7.98 -22.24 23.15
CA ARG A 406 9.33 -21.87 22.68
C ARG A 406 9.89 -20.61 23.33
N GLY A 407 9.11 -19.90 24.15
CA GLY A 407 9.52 -18.65 24.79
C GLY A 407 9.37 -17.40 23.91
N TYR A 408 9.12 -17.57 22.61
CA TYR A 408 9.09 -16.52 21.58
C TYR A 408 8.01 -16.78 20.53
N LEU A 409 7.54 -15.70 19.90
CA LEU A 409 6.74 -15.81 18.70
C LEU A 409 7.57 -16.38 17.55
N VAL A 410 7.02 -17.38 16.87
CA VAL A 410 7.70 -18.14 15.82
C VAL A 410 6.89 -18.18 14.54
N TYR A 411 7.58 -18.17 13.41
CA TYR A 411 6.97 -18.47 12.12
C TYR A 411 7.82 -19.45 11.30
N ARG A 412 7.23 -19.96 10.21
CA ARG A 412 7.88 -20.80 9.21
C ARG A 412 7.47 -20.30 7.84
N ALA A 413 8.37 -20.42 6.87
CA ALA A 413 8.00 -20.24 5.47
C ALA A 413 6.91 -21.23 5.09
N ASP A 414 5.89 -20.76 4.39
CA ASP A 414 4.78 -21.57 3.90
C ASP A 414 4.90 -21.85 2.39
N ASN A 415 4.35 -22.98 1.97
CA ASN A 415 4.42 -23.40 0.58
C ASN A 415 3.41 -22.61 -0.27
N GLY A 416 3.91 -21.76 -1.16
CA GLY A 416 3.07 -20.94 -2.05
C GLY A 416 2.64 -19.58 -1.48
N GLY A 417 3.01 -19.26 -0.24
CA GLY A 417 2.86 -17.92 0.37
C GLY A 417 4.20 -17.27 0.69
N LEU A 418 4.36 -16.70 1.89
CA LEU A 418 5.49 -15.84 2.24
C LEU A 418 6.69 -16.62 2.80
N ALA A 419 7.89 -16.22 2.36
CA ALA A 419 9.13 -16.77 2.91
C ALA A 419 9.37 -16.31 4.35
N ASN A 420 9.01 -15.06 4.66
CA ASN A 420 9.07 -14.48 5.99
C ASN A 420 7.70 -13.90 6.36
N GLN A 421 7.24 -14.17 7.59
CA GLN A 421 5.92 -13.72 8.06
C GLN A 421 6.01 -12.46 8.94
N ASN A 422 7.14 -11.74 8.92
CA ASN A 422 7.31 -10.45 9.58
C ASN A 422 7.37 -9.32 8.53
N TRP A 423 7.52 -8.07 8.95
CA TRP A 423 7.54 -6.90 8.06
C TRP A 423 8.57 -6.97 6.92
N LYS A 424 9.70 -7.64 7.14
CA LYS A 424 10.67 -8.02 6.10
C LYS A 424 10.27 -9.33 5.41
N ASP A 425 9.15 -9.31 4.72
CA ASP A 425 8.51 -10.52 4.16
C ASP A 425 9.20 -11.10 2.91
N SER A 426 10.10 -10.35 2.26
CA SER A 426 10.78 -10.81 1.05
C SER A 426 11.73 -11.99 1.30
N PRO A 427 11.88 -12.93 0.35
CA PRO A 427 12.83 -14.03 0.47
C PRO A 427 14.27 -13.57 0.77
N GLY A 428 14.88 -14.15 1.79
CA GLY A 428 16.27 -13.86 2.18
C GLY A 428 16.49 -12.54 2.91
N ALA A 429 15.42 -11.87 3.36
CA ALA A 429 15.54 -10.65 4.17
C ALA A 429 16.04 -10.90 5.60
N ILE A 430 15.63 -12.02 6.20
CA ILE A 430 16.15 -12.48 7.49
C ILE A 430 17.36 -13.39 7.20
N CYS A 431 18.55 -12.83 7.35
CA CYS A 431 19.83 -13.47 7.09
C CYS A 431 20.92 -12.99 8.06
N SER A 432 21.97 -13.78 8.21
CA SER A 432 23.20 -13.42 8.92
C SER A 432 23.99 -12.35 8.15
N ALA A 433 25.02 -11.79 8.78
CA ALA A 433 25.84 -10.71 8.20
C ALA A 433 26.53 -11.12 6.87
N ASP A 434 26.83 -12.42 6.72
CA ASP A 434 27.39 -13.03 5.52
C ASP A 434 26.36 -13.30 4.40
N GLY A 435 25.07 -13.11 4.69
CA GLY A 435 23.95 -13.39 3.78
C GLY A 435 23.34 -14.80 3.92
N THR A 436 23.85 -15.63 4.83
CA THR A 436 23.29 -16.96 5.13
C THR A 436 21.86 -16.82 5.68
N ARG A 437 20.91 -17.56 5.10
CA ARG A 437 19.50 -17.48 5.50
C ARG A 437 19.26 -18.23 6.81
N ALA A 438 18.35 -17.72 7.64
CA ALA A 438 17.89 -18.45 8.80
C ALA A 438 17.24 -19.78 8.40
N SER A 439 17.58 -20.87 9.10
CA SER A 439 17.03 -22.20 8.85
C SER A 439 15.90 -22.55 9.82
N GLY A 440 14.90 -23.29 9.34
CA GLY A 440 13.85 -23.85 10.20
C GLY A 440 12.81 -22.82 10.65
N ALA A 441 12.48 -22.85 11.94
CA ALA A 441 11.52 -21.93 12.52
C ALA A 441 12.24 -20.64 12.93
N VAL A 442 11.68 -19.48 12.62
CA VAL A 442 12.38 -18.20 12.83
C VAL A 442 11.68 -17.39 13.93
N MET A 443 12.46 -16.88 14.87
CA MET A 443 12.01 -15.95 15.90
C MET A 443 12.59 -14.56 15.61
N ALA A 444 11.89 -13.78 14.77
CA ALA A 444 12.35 -12.43 14.40
C ALA A 444 12.25 -11.47 15.60
N ALA A 445 13.28 -10.64 15.80
CA ALA A 445 13.39 -9.76 16.96
C ALA A 445 12.22 -8.77 17.04
N GLY A 446 11.89 -8.07 15.95
CA GLY A 446 10.81 -7.08 15.92
C GLY A 446 9.45 -7.63 16.36
N ALA A 447 9.13 -8.88 16.01
CA ALA A 447 7.88 -9.52 16.43
C ALA A 447 7.81 -9.75 17.95
N GLN A 448 8.96 -9.94 18.61
CA GLN A 448 9.02 -10.08 20.07
C GLN A 448 8.78 -8.74 20.76
N GLY A 449 9.30 -7.65 20.18
CA GLY A 449 8.98 -6.29 20.62
C GLY A 449 7.47 -6.04 20.59
N TYR A 450 6.81 -6.37 19.47
CA TYR A 450 5.35 -6.25 19.36
C TYR A 450 4.61 -7.13 20.36
N ALA A 451 5.06 -8.36 20.59
CA ALA A 451 4.47 -9.25 21.59
C ALA A 451 4.54 -8.66 23.01
N TYR A 452 5.68 -8.07 23.37
CA TYR A 452 5.86 -7.41 24.66
C TYR A 452 4.89 -6.23 24.84
N ASP A 453 4.82 -5.32 23.86
CA ASP A 453 3.91 -4.17 23.97
C ASP A 453 2.44 -4.61 23.98
N ALA A 454 2.09 -5.60 23.16
CA ALA A 454 0.76 -6.23 23.13
C ALA A 454 0.34 -6.76 24.51
N LEU A 455 1.22 -7.51 25.18
CA LEU A 455 0.96 -8.05 26.51
C LEU A 455 0.77 -6.94 27.54
N ARG A 456 1.64 -5.92 27.54
CA ARG A 456 1.56 -4.79 28.47
C ARG A 456 0.28 -3.98 28.30
N ARG A 457 -0.05 -3.61 27.06
CA ARG A 457 -1.25 -2.82 26.74
C ARG A 457 -2.51 -3.60 27.03
N THR A 458 -2.54 -4.89 26.69
CA THR A 458 -3.69 -5.75 26.98
C THR A 458 -3.87 -5.95 28.49
N ALA A 459 -2.78 -6.05 29.27
CA ALA A 459 -2.87 -6.10 30.72
C ALA A 459 -3.52 -4.81 31.29
N TRP A 460 -3.11 -3.65 30.77
CA TRP A 460 -3.71 -2.37 31.16
C TRP A 460 -5.21 -2.29 30.80
N VAL A 461 -5.61 -2.71 29.60
CA VAL A 461 -7.04 -2.77 29.22
C VAL A 461 -7.79 -3.77 30.09
N ALA A 462 -7.22 -4.95 30.36
CA ALA A 462 -7.83 -5.99 31.18
C ALA A 462 -8.13 -5.48 32.60
N ARG A 463 -7.17 -4.77 33.21
CA ARG A 463 -7.34 -4.15 34.52
C ARG A 463 -8.38 -3.03 34.51
N THR A 464 -8.24 -2.09 33.59
CA THR A 464 -8.99 -0.82 33.66
C THR A 464 -10.38 -0.89 33.02
N VAL A 465 -10.58 -1.73 32.00
CA VAL A 465 -11.82 -1.81 31.23
C VAL A 465 -12.58 -3.11 31.47
N TRP A 466 -11.90 -4.26 31.37
CA TRP A 466 -12.52 -5.59 31.52
C TRP A 466 -12.66 -6.02 32.99
N GLN A 467 -11.99 -5.31 33.91
CA GLN A 467 -12.03 -5.58 35.36
C GLN A 467 -11.55 -7.00 35.72
N ASP A 468 -10.53 -7.48 35.00
CA ASP A 468 -9.93 -8.81 35.17
C ASP A 468 -8.48 -8.69 35.66
N GLU A 469 -8.31 -8.42 36.95
CA GLU A 469 -7.00 -8.21 37.58
C GLU A 469 -6.09 -9.46 37.48
N LYS A 470 -6.68 -10.66 37.54
CA LYS A 470 -5.91 -11.91 37.47
C LYS A 470 -5.30 -12.08 36.08
N TYR A 471 -6.09 -11.85 35.03
CA TYR A 471 -5.58 -11.91 33.67
C TYR A 471 -4.54 -10.81 33.42
N ALA A 472 -4.78 -9.58 33.89
CA ALA A 472 -3.81 -8.50 33.81
C ALA A 472 -2.44 -8.88 34.42
N ALA A 473 -2.43 -9.43 35.63
CA ALA A 473 -1.20 -9.85 36.30
C ALA A 473 -0.45 -10.97 35.54
N LEU A 474 -1.17 -11.93 34.94
CA LEU A 474 -0.57 -12.98 34.11
C LEU A 474 0.12 -12.41 32.87
N LEU A 475 -0.50 -11.44 32.21
CA LEU A 475 0.07 -10.79 31.03
C LEU A 475 1.29 -9.91 31.37
N GLU A 476 1.26 -9.23 32.51
CA GLU A 476 2.41 -8.48 33.02
C GLU A 476 3.61 -9.39 33.32
N GLN A 477 3.36 -10.55 33.94
CA GLN A 477 4.40 -11.55 34.17
C GLN A 477 4.95 -12.09 32.85
N ALA A 478 4.08 -12.46 31.90
CA ALA A 478 4.52 -12.95 30.60
C ALA A 478 5.36 -11.92 29.82
N ALA A 479 5.01 -10.63 29.93
CA ALA A 479 5.78 -9.54 29.33
C ALA A 479 7.15 -9.37 30.00
N ALA A 480 7.21 -9.44 31.34
CA ALA A 480 8.48 -9.38 32.09
C ALA A 480 9.40 -10.55 31.71
N ASP A 481 8.87 -11.78 31.71
CA ASP A 481 9.65 -12.97 31.35
C ASP A 481 10.14 -12.92 29.90
N LEU A 482 9.32 -12.39 28.97
CA LEU A 482 9.72 -12.21 27.57
C LEU A 482 10.89 -11.23 27.45
N ARG A 483 10.86 -10.10 28.17
CA ARG A 483 11.94 -9.12 28.19
C ARG A 483 13.24 -9.74 28.70
N ASP A 484 13.19 -10.44 29.83
CA ASP A 484 14.38 -11.03 30.45
C ASP A 484 14.99 -12.11 29.55
N ARG A 485 14.16 -12.95 28.93
CA ARG A 485 14.62 -13.94 27.94
C ARG A 485 15.24 -13.27 26.72
N PHE A 486 14.57 -12.24 26.17
CA PHE A 486 15.06 -11.54 24.99
C PHE A 486 16.46 -10.96 25.22
N GLN A 487 16.66 -10.28 26.35
CA GLN A 487 17.97 -9.71 26.69
C GLN A 487 19.06 -10.78 26.78
N ARG A 488 18.74 -11.98 27.30
CA ARG A 488 19.69 -13.10 27.39
C ARG A 488 20.03 -13.70 26.03
N ASP A 489 19.02 -13.94 25.19
CA ASP A 489 19.18 -14.76 23.98
C ASP A 489 19.48 -13.95 22.71
N PHE A 490 19.01 -12.70 22.62
CA PHE A 490 19.16 -11.86 21.42
C PHE A 490 20.33 -10.86 21.53
N TRP A 491 20.76 -10.48 22.72
CA TRP A 491 21.83 -9.50 22.86
C TRP A 491 23.18 -10.07 22.37
N MET A 492 23.89 -9.33 21.52
CA MET A 492 25.25 -9.67 21.05
C MET A 492 26.27 -8.74 21.72
N PRO A 493 26.98 -9.17 22.79
CA PRO A 493 27.88 -8.31 23.56
C PRO A 493 28.98 -7.65 22.72
N ASP A 494 29.60 -8.43 21.83
CA ASP A 494 30.70 -7.97 20.96
C ASP A 494 30.28 -6.92 19.92
N ARG A 495 28.97 -6.77 19.71
CA ARG A 495 28.38 -5.77 18.81
C ARG A 495 27.64 -4.66 19.55
N SER A 496 27.39 -4.85 20.85
CA SER A 496 26.50 -4.00 21.64
C SER A 496 25.17 -3.72 20.90
N PHE A 497 24.58 -4.78 20.35
CA PHE A 497 23.41 -4.70 19.48
C PHE A 497 22.60 -6.01 19.54
N PRO A 498 21.26 -5.98 19.36
CA PRO A 498 20.45 -7.19 19.30
C PRO A 498 20.62 -7.92 17.96
N ALA A 499 20.57 -9.24 18.00
CA ALA A 499 20.48 -10.09 16.83
C ALA A 499 19.15 -9.82 16.07
N LEU A 500 19.16 -9.97 14.75
CA LEU A 500 17.98 -9.78 13.90
C LEU A 500 16.90 -10.83 14.19
N ALA A 501 17.33 -12.06 14.45
CA ALA A 501 16.45 -13.18 14.76
C ALA A 501 17.21 -14.29 15.52
N LEU A 502 16.46 -15.28 16.01
CA LEU A 502 16.98 -16.62 16.28
C LEU A 502 16.49 -17.58 15.19
N ASP A 503 17.34 -18.52 14.80
CA ASP A 503 16.98 -19.59 13.88
C ASP A 503 16.35 -20.80 14.60
N GLY A 504 16.03 -21.86 13.85
CA GLY A 504 15.36 -23.04 14.38
C GLY A 504 16.17 -23.84 15.41
N GLU A 505 17.47 -23.60 15.51
CA GLU A 505 18.40 -24.19 16.49
C GLU A 505 18.66 -23.24 17.67
N GLY A 506 18.06 -22.04 17.66
CA GLY A 506 18.27 -21.02 18.68
C GLY A 506 19.56 -20.20 18.48
N ARG A 507 20.18 -20.28 17.30
CA ARG A 507 21.40 -19.51 16.99
C ARG A 507 21.03 -18.10 16.58
N GLN A 508 21.85 -17.13 17.01
CA GLN A 508 21.69 -15.73 16.65
C GLN A 508 21.94 -15.50 15.15
N VAL A 509 20.98 -14.87 14.49
CA VAL A 509 21.10 -14.31 13.14
C VAL A 509 21.68 -12.91 13.29
N ASP A 510 22.97 -12.79 13.01
CA ASP A 510 23.85 -11.72 13.50
C ASP A 510 23.92 -10.46 12.61
N ALA A 511 23.09 -10.37 11.56
CA ALA A 511 23.05 -9.17 10.73
C ALA A 511 22.58 -7.95 11.53
N LEU A 512 23.31 -6.85 11.40
CA LEU A 512 22.93 -5.55 11.98
C LEU A 512 21.83 -4.93 11.11
N ALA A 513 20.64 -4.80 11.69
CA ALA A 513 19.41 -4.49 10.98
C ALA A 513 18.57 -3.41 11.68
N SER A 514 17.76 -2.70 10.90
CA SER A 514 16.85 -1.65 11.39
C SER A 514 15.75 -2.13 12.33
N ASP A 515 15.45 -3.44 12.35
CA ASP A 515 14.49 -4.08 13.26
C ASP A 515 14.76 -3.76 14.73
N ALA A 516 16.00 -3.41 15.10
CA ALA A 516 16.33 -2.94 16.44
C ALA A 516 15.54 -1.67 16.82
N GLY A 517 15.19 -0.82 15.87
CA GLY A 517 14.30 0.33 16.06
C GLY A 517 12.88 -0.05 16.44
N HIS A 518 12.40 -1.20 16.00
CA HIS A 518 11.08 -1.72 16.40
C HIS A 518 11.09 -2.15 17.87
N LEU A 519 12.24 -2.60 18.39
CA LEU A 519 12.45 -2.92 19.82
C LEU A 519 12.50 -1.65 20.69
N LEU A 520 13.07 -0.57 20.14
CA LEU A 520 13.00 0.76 20.77
C LEU A 520 11.55 1.23 20.82
N TRP A 521 10.83 1.17 19.70
CA TRP A 521 9.44 1.61 19.66
C TRP A 521 8.55 0.85 20.64
N SER A 522 8.70 -0.48 20.74
CA SER A 522 7.93 -1.28 21.69
C SER A 522 8.36 -1.11 23.15
N GLY A 523 9.51 -0.49 23.40
CA GLY A 523 10.10 -0.35 24.73
C GLY A 523 10.56 -1.67 25.35
N LEU A 524 10.92 -2.67 24.52
CA LEU A 524 11.35 -3.98 25.01
C LEU A 524 12.71 -3.90 25.71
N LEU A 525 13.63 -3.08 25.18
CA LEU A 525 15.00 -2.98 25.68
C LEU A 525 15.03 -2.18 26.99
N ASP A 526 15.86 -2.58 27.95
CA ASP A 526 16.14 -1.70 29.07
C ASP A 526 16.86 -0.43 28.60
N LYS A 527 16.76 0.63 29.39
CA LYS A 527 17.17 2.00 28.99
C LYS A 527 18.58 2.06 28.41
N GLU A 528 19.56 1.46 29.09
CA GLU A 528 20.97 1.49 28.69
C GLU A 528 21.20 0.81 27.33
N TYR A 529 20.57 -0.35 27.10
CA TYR A 529 20.66 -1.07 25.83
C TYR A 529 19.94 -0.32 24.71
N GLY A 530 18.78 0.27 25.00
CA GLY A 530 18.05 1.07 24.03
C GLY A 530 18.79 2.34 23.62
N GLU A 531 19.47 3.01 24.55
CA GLU A 531 20.34 4.15 24.23
C GLU A 531 21.52 3.74 23.33
N ALA A 532 22.17 2.61 23.63
CA ALA A 532 23.26 2.08 22.82
C ALA A 532 22.79 1.74 21.39
N VAL A 533 21.65 1.07 21.26
CA VAL A 533 21.03 0.73 19.98
C VAL A 533 20.63 1.98 19.20
N GLY A 534 20.00 2.96 19.87
CA GLY A 534 19.53 4.18 19.21
C GLY A 534 20.67 5.01 18.63
N ARG A 535 21.75 5.20 19.38
CA ARG A 535 22.98 5.86 18.86
C ARG A 535 23.60 5.06 17.72
N ARG A 536 23.61 3.72 17.83
CA ARG A 536 24.16 2.85 16.78
C ARG A 536 23.40 2.96 15.45
N LEU A 537 22.08 3.16 15.47
CA LEU A 537 21.23 3.27 14.27
C LEU A 537 21.46 4.56 13.46
N VAL A 538 22.02 5.61 14.06
CA VAL A 538 22.33 6.87 13.37
C VAL A 538 23.78 6.95 12.87
N GLU A 539 24.58 5.90 13.08
CA GLU A 539 25.95 5.82 12.56
C GLU A 539 25.97 5.66 11.01
N PRO A 540 27.05 6.08 10.32
CA PRO A 540 27.07 6.23 8.86
C PRO A 540 26.76 4.97 8.02
N ASP A 541 27.02 3.80 8.55
CA ASP A 541 26.73 2.53 7.88
C ASP A 541 25.23 2.20 7.88
N PHE A 542 24.51 2.54 8.95
CA PHE A 542 23.04 2.51 8.97
C PHE A 542 22.45 3.74 8.29
N PHE A 543 22.87 4.93 8.67
CA PHE A 543 22.26 6.19 8.27
C PHE A 543 22.81 6.71 6.95
N SER A 544 21.95 6.74 5.93
CA SER A 544 22.31 7.15 4.57
C SER A 544 22.31 8.67 4.34
N GLY A 545 21.83 9.45 5.31
CA GLY A 545 21.41 10.84 5.09
C GLY A 545 20.00 10.97 4.47
N TRP A 546 19.39 9.87 4.02
CA TRP A 546 17.97 9.80 3.61
C TRP A 546 17.13 8.99 4.61
N GLY A 547 17.77 8.38 5.61
CA GLY A 547 17.18 7.52 6.62
C GLY A 547 18.10 6.33 6.96
N VAL A 548 17.70 5.57 7.97
CA VAL A 548 18.30 4.32 8.41
C VAL A 548 17.99 3.21 7.40
N ARG A 549 19.03 2.53 6.95
CA ARG A 549 18.96 1.39 6.03
C ARG A 549 18.48 0.13 6.75
N THR A 550 17.77 -0.72 6.02
CA THR A 550 17.25 -1.99 6.53
C THR A 550 18.34 -2.95 7.00
N LEU A 551 19.53 -2.89 6.42
CA LEU A 551 20.76 -3.49 6.93
C LEU A 551 21.89 -2.45 6.86
N ALA A 552 22.78 -2.45 7.87
CA ALA A 552 23.97 -1.61 7.86
C ALA A 552 24.87 -1.95 6.66
N ALA A 553 25.39 -0.92 6.00
CA ALA A 553 26.33 -1.05 4.89
C ALA A 553 27.65 -1.72 5.34
N GLY A 554 28.33 -2.41 4.41
CA GLY A 554 29.59 -3.11 4.69
C GLY A 554 29.44 -4.58 5.10
N GLN A 555 28.23 -5.02 5.44
CA GLN A 555 27.91 -6.46 5.58
C GLN A 555 27.80 -7.12 4.19
N ALA A 556 28.20 -8.38 4.04
CA ALA A 556 28.10 -9.06 2.73
C ALA A 556 26.64 -9.25 2.26
N ALA A 557 25.70 -9.31 3.21
CA ALA A 557 24.27 -9.30 2.92
C ALA A 557 23.74 -7.95 2.38
N TYR A 558 24.46 -6.84 2.58
CA TYR A 558 23.98 -5.52 2.19
C TYR A 558 23.88 -5.36 0.67
N HIS A 559 22.76 -4.79 0.21
CA HIS A 559 22.58 -4.40 -1.17
C HIS A 559 21.65 -3.16 -1.25
N PRO A 560 22.10 -2.03 -1.82
CA PRO A 560 21.37 -0.75 -1.77
C PRO A 560 20.03 -0.80 -2.53
N LEU A 561 19.89 -1.71 -3.50
CA LEU A 561 18.65 -1.93 -4.24
C LEU A 561 17.91 -3.21 -3.81
N SER A 562 18.24 -3.79 -2.66
CA SER A 562 17.46 -4.92 -2.12
C SER A 562 16.27 -4.40 -1.33
N TYR A 563 15.11 -5.02 -1.53
CA TYR A 563 13.86 -4.61 -0.91
C TYR A 563 13.94 -4.52 0.62
N HIS A 564 14.63 -5.46 1.28
CA HIS A 564 14.76 -5.49 2.75
C HIS A 564 16.20 -5.71 3.25
N ARG A 565 17.21 -5.55 2.39
CA ARG A 565 18.63 -5.77 2.75
C ARG A 565 19.55 -4.59 2.48
N GLY A 566 19.04 -3.37 2.55
CA GLY A 566 19.85 -2.17 2.40
C GLY A 566 19.09 -0.92 1.98
N SER A 567 17.86 -1.06 1.49
CA SER A 567 16.93 0.04 1.23
C SER A 567 16.55 0.81 2.49
N VAL A 568 15.94 1.98 2.31
CA VAL A 568 15.39 2.83 3.38
C VAL A 568 13.87 2.84 3.25
N TRP A 569 13.16 2.49 4.32
CA TRP A 569 11.70 2.48 4.35
C TRP A 569 11.18 3.60 5.25
N PRO A 570 10.31 4.50 4.76
CA PRO A 570 9.81 5.60 5.58
C PRO A 570 9.04 5.15 6.83
N HIS A 571 8.26 4.07 6.76
CA HIS A 571 7.53 3.57 7.92
C HIS A 571 8.43 2.96 9.01
N ASP A 572 9.48 2.22 8.62
CA ASP A 572 10.51 1.69 9.52
C ASP A 572 11.23 2.85 10.23
N ASN A 573 11.60 3.88 9.47
CA ASN A 573 12.23 5.08 10.00
C ASN A 573 11.30 5.90 10.91
N ALA A 574 10.00 5.92 10.65
CA ALA A 574 9.01 6.50 11.55
C ALA A 574 8.93 5.74 12.88
N LEU A 575 8.94 4.40 12.86
CA LEU A 575 9.03 3.58 14.08
C LEU A 575 10.33 3.83 14.84
N ILE A 576 11.48 3.85 14.14
CA ILE A 576 12.78 4.19 14.73
C ILE A 576 12.72 5.56 15.40
N THR A 577 12.17 6.58 14.74
CA THR A 577 12.10 7.95 15.27
C THR A 577 11.25 8.02 16.55
N LEU A 578 10.09 7.36 16.56
CA LEU A 578 9.26 7.23 17.76
C LEU A 578 10.00 6.48 18.89
N GLY A 579 10.73 5.43 18.54
CA GLY A 579 11.57 4.68 19.47
C GLY A 579 12.71 5.51 20.06
N LEU A 580 13.43 6.27 19.24
CA LEU A 580 14.48 7.20 19.70
C LEU A 580 13.92 8.23 20.69
N ALA A 581 12.77 8.83 20.36
CA ALA A 581 12.10 9.77 21.25
C ALA A 581 11.69 9.11 22.59
N ARG A 582 11.19 7.87 22.56
CA ARG A 582 10.84 7.10 23.78
C ARG A 582 12.04 6.91 24.73
N TYR A 583 13.26 6.77 24.20
CA TYR A 583 14.48 6.61 24.99
C TYR A 583 15.19 7.94 25.31
N GLY A 584 14.58 9.09 24.98
CA GLY A 584 15.16 10.42 25.23
C GLY A 584 16.27 10.83 24.27
N LEU A 585 16.44 10.10 23.15
CA LEU A 585 17.41 10.39 22.09
C LEU A 585 16.83 11.39 21.09
N HIS A 586 16.52 12.59 21.58
CA HIS A 586 15.78 13.60 20.82
C HIS A 586 16.57 14.19 19.64
N ASP A 587 17.90 14.24 19.72
CA ASP A 587 18.74 14.77 18.65
C ASP A 587 18.89 13.75 17.52
N GLU A 588 19.04 12.47 17.86
CA GLU A 588 18.99 11.35 16.92
C GLU A 588 17.61 11.25 16.25
N ALA A 589 16.52 11.40 17.02
CA ALA A 589 15.17 11.43 16.48
C ALA A 589 14.98 12.59 15.47
N ARG A 590 15.45 13.79 15.81
CA ARG A 590 15.43 14.94 14.89
C ARG A 590 16.26 14.68 13.63
N THR A 591 17.41 14.04 13.76
CA THR A 591 18.27 13.69 12.61
C THR A 591 17.55 12.79 11.61
N VAL A 592 16.88 11.74 12.08
CA VAL A 592 16.10 10.84 11.21
C VAL A 592 14.87 11.56 10.62
N ALA A 593 14.17 12.37 11.43
CA ALA A 593 13.03 13.14 10.96
C ALA A 593 13.41 14.13 9.84
N HIS A 594 14.52 14.86 10.00
CA HIS A 594 15.04 15.76 8.96
C HIS A 594 15.36 15.01 7.66
N ALA A 595 16.01 13.84 7.75
CA ALA A 595 16.33 13.05 6.57
C ALA A 595 15.08 12.61 5.78
N LEU A 596 14.02 12.19 6.47
CA LEU A 596 12.76 11.82 5.83
C LEU A 596 12.00 13.04 5.27
N VAL A 597 12.01 14.18 5.97
CA VAL A 597 11.38 15.40 5.46
C VAL A 597 12.10 15.95 4.24
N ASP A 598 13.44 15.88 4.21
CA ASP A 598 14.23 16.19 3.02
C ASP A 598 13.89 15.25 1.87
N ALA A 599 13.78 13.94 2.14
CA ALA A 599 13.40 12.95 1.14
C ALA A 599 11.99 13.22 0.58
N ALA A 600 11.03 13.53 1.44
CA ALA A 600 9.68 13.92 1.03
C ALA A 600 9.70 15.18 0.17
N THR A 601 10.48 16.19 0.56
CA THR A 601 10.57 17.47 -0.15
C THR A 601 11.14 17.29 -1.56
N ALA A 602 12.15 16.42 -1.73
CA ALA A 602 12.70 16.04 -3.03
C ALA A 602 11.69 15.36 -3.97
N THR A 603 10.60 14.79 -3.42
CA THR A 603 9.57 14.05 -4.14
C THR A 603 8.20 14.72 -4.08
N GLY A 604 8.15 16.05 -3.92
CA GLY A 604 6.90 16.81 -3.92
C GLY A 604 6.05 16.61 -2.65
N HIS A 605 6.73 16.50 -1.51
CA HIS A 605 6.19 16.23 -0.18
C HIS A 605 5.52 14.85 0.00
N ARG A 606 5.75 13.90 -0.92
CA ARG A 606 5.24 12.52 -0.84
C ARG A 606 6.37 11.53 -0.65
N LEU A 607 6.35 10.77 0.44
CA LEU A 607 7.28 9.67 0.65
C LEU A 607 6.86 8.45 -0.19
N PRO A 608 7.79 7.82 -0.94
CA PRO A 608 7.50 6.54 -1.61
C PRO A 608 7.48 5.39 -0.60
N GLU A 609 7.00 4.21 -1.00
CA GLU A 609 7.06 3.01 -0.16
C GLU A 609 8.48 2.70 0.33
N VAL A 610 9.46 2.83 -0.57
CA VAL A 610 10.85 2.47 -0.31
C VAL A 610 11.80 3.31 -1.19
N LEU A 611 12.94 3.66 -0.60
CA LEU A 611 14.06 4.35 -1.23
C LEU A 611 15.26 3.40 -1.35
N ALA A 612 16.09 3.58 -2.38
CA ALA A 612 17.35 2.86 -2.44
C ALA A 612 18.30 3.30 -1.32
N GLY A 613 19.15 2.39 -0.86
CA GLY A 613 20.08 2.57 0.25
C GLY A 613 21.31 3.41 -0.03
N TYR A 614 21.39 4.11 -1.17
CA TYR A 614 22.55 4.94 -1.51
C TYR A 614 22.65 6.14 -0.56
N GLY A 615 23.88 6.46 -0.17
CA GLY A 615 24.11 7.62 0.69
C GLY A 615 23.94 8.94 -0.06
N ARG A 616 23.62 10.01 0.68
CA ARG A 616 23.53 11.38 0.15
C ARG A 616 24.88 11.88 -0.41
N ASP A 617 25.99 11.32 0.08
CA ASP A 617 27.35 11.52 -0.43
C ASP A 617 27.57 10.88 -1.82
N THR A 618 26.84 9.81 -2.13
CA THR A 618 26.89 9.10 -3.42
C THR A 618 26.00 9.80 -4.46
N HIS A 619 24.79 10.22 -4.06
CA HIS A 619 23.86 10.93 -4.93
C HIS A 619 23.04 11.95 -4.12
N ALA A 620 23.05 13.22 -4.57
CA ALA A 620 22.49 14.36 -3.84
C ALA A 620 20.95 14.38 -3.76
N GLN A 621 20.27 13.48 -4.47
CA GLN A 621 18.82 13.28 -4.40
C GLN A 621 18.52 11.82 -4.00
N PRO A 622 17.39 11.54 -3.32
CA PRO A 622 17.00 10.17 -3.01
C PRO A 622 16.88 9.36 -4.30
N VAL A 623 17.53 8.20 -4.35
CA VAL A 623 17.48 7.32 -5.53
C VAL A 623 16.20 6.48 -5.44
N PRO A 624 15.31 6.51 -6.45
CA PRO A 624 14.07 5.73 -6.44
C PRO A 624 14.32 4.22 -6.44
N TYR A 625 13.47 3.47 -5.72
CA TYR A 625 13.44 2.01 -5.82
C TYR A 625 12.52 1.58 -6.99
N PRO A 626 12.97 0.71 -7.92
CA PRO A 626 12.24 0.45 -9.18
C PRO A 626 10.83 -0.15 -9.06
N HIS A 627 10.52 -0.83 -7.95
CA HIS A 627 9.24 -1.53 -7.78
C HIS A 627 8.40 -0.97 -6.62
N ALA A 628 8.69 0.25 -6.17
CA ALA A 628 8.00 0.87 -5.06
C ALA A 628 6.55 1.22 -5.43
N CYS A 629 5.63 1.02 -4.50
CA CYS A 629 4.32 1.63 -4.56
C CYS A 629 4.47 3.16 -4.52
N VAL A 630 3.72 3.84 -5.39
CA VAL A 630 3.74 5.31 -5.50
C VAL A 630 2.96 5.94 -4.35
N ARG A 631 1.86 5.29 -3.93
CA ARG A 631 1.10 5.65 -2.73
C ARG A 631 0.98 4.41 -1.86
N GLU A 632 1.55 4.46 -0.68
CA GLU A 632 1.54 3.39 0.32
C GLU A 632 1.18 4.00 1.69
N SER A 633 0.27 3.38 2.42
CA SER A 633 -0.40 3.99 3.57
C SER A 633 0.52 4.20 4.75
N ARG A 634 1.46 3.28 5.03
CA ARG A 634 2.39 3.47 6.15
C ARG A 634 3.35 4.63 5.87
N SER A 635 3.79 4.79 4.63
CA SER A 635 4.66 5.88 4.17
C SER A 635 3.91 7.21 4.12
N ALA A 636 2.63 7.20 3.72
CA ALA A 636 1.76 8.37 3.81
C ALA A 636 1.50 8.79 5.27
N ALA A 637 1.44 7.85 6.21
CA ALA A 637 1.28 8.14 7.63
C ALA A 637 2.59 8.46 8.36
N ALA A 638 3.75 8.13 7.78
CA ALA A 638 5.06 8.33 8.42
C ALA A 638 5.31 9.79 8.87
N PRO A 639 4.99 10.85 8.10
CA PRO A 639 5.15 12.23 8.56
C PRO A 639 4.38 12.55 9.84
N LEU A 640 3.21 11.95 10.07
CA LEU A 640 2.42 12.13 11.29
C LEU A 640 3.12 11.49 12.50
N ALA A 641 3.73 10.33 12.31
CA ALA A 641 4.57 9.70 13.33
C ALA A 641 5.83 10.53 13.64
N LEU A 642 6.47 11.13 12.62
CA LEU A 642 7.57 12.07 12.84
C LEU A 642 7.11 13.29 13.65
N LEU A 643 5.96 13.86 13.30
CA LEU A 643 5.37 14.97 14.03
C LEU A 643 5.09 14.60 15.49
N THR A 644 4.62 13.39 15.75
CA THR A 644 4.43 12.89 17.13
C THR A 644 5.76 12.78 17.86
N ALA A 645 6.79 12.25 17.21
CA ALA A 645 8.10 12.02 17.82
C ALA A 645 8.86 13.31 18.16
N VAL A 646 8.76 14.34 17.29
CA VAL A 646 9.51 15.61 17.45
C VAL A 646 8.68 16.74 18.06
N GLY A 647 7.34 16.65 17.98
CA GLY A 647 6.41 17.67 18.51
C GLY A 647 6.07 17.50 19.98
N GLY A 648 6.48 16.39 20.61
CA GLY A 648 6.43 16.19 22.06
C GLY A 648 7.58 16.84 22.83
N ALA A 649 8.38 17.69 22.19
CA ALA A 649 9.53 18.39 22.76
C ALA A 649 9.23 19.85 23.12
#